data_AF-A0A9E3TTR3-F1
#
_entry.id   AF-A0A9E3TTR3-F1
#
_cell.length_a   1.000
_cell.length_b   1.000
_cell.length_c   1.000
_cell.angle_alpha   90.00
_cell.angle_beta   90.00
_cell.angle_gamma   90.00
#
_symmetry.space_group_name_H-M   'P 1'
#
loop_
_entity.id
_entity.type
_entity.pdbx_description
1 polymer ?
#
loop_
_entity_poly.entity_id
_entity_poly.type
_entity_poly.pdbx_seq_one_letter_code
_entity_poly.pdbx_strand_id
1 'polypeptide(L)'
;MKLLRSVSTLLLLATVAATAHAGSGSVVNLPLPGKKVTTGLNLEVNTEWVDGNGYRPITISISPLGGGPAPADRTLDVTIKPRSQRWGVVMPSVSTSVKLEQGQTVGKKIIGVPQFESIGYIEIETYEDGRRRDDLSDNVGTSWNALSGWSEAAPTILFIDSDAPTAGRSMRASVVTALSDKKKDKRPERLPDIRPLSLLFMPQANGGNAVIAGLDPSDDIDDRGLLNVANSLNRIDYLNPTLLPTQWVHLTSIDLIFISRHDLQALRPHVEKWDALRKWLSSGTTLCVYDAGANFENLPEIERLFGIDIDEVADPELSSSDLRKRGWSAPNPTAYDTEIYAARGVDWNNDQWYSQPQAAVARPRNSQKSKVTPDREKPFVFRSFDHGFLVAFADENPFPGKREEWCWLFNTLNNQDWMWYQRHGLSFHRENPQYWNMMIPGVGDAPVTSFLVLISLFVVVIGPVNYVVLHRRRKLFFLLLTVPLGAGVITLALFGYALVNDGLGVRVRVRSLTHIDQATGQTVSWSRQSYYAGLAPSAGMSFPLDAAVYPIDHRPTGRYGQPKDLGRSVRWSGEQRLTQGYLNSRSTAQLIVIESRDTSLGIDVEESQADVSGSTTPHATNRLGVEVEELLVCATDGLPVACSKLPIGGTSHLRTVETKEFTDRWSKLFAAARPQFPIGFDPNQVENASAIFGNSSGYWQQIDRGLPAPTTATSILERGLRDIGNVKISEMTPRTYIAIVQQAPNASLGVRVVSEEASFHVVTGTY
;
A
#
# COMPACT_ATOMS: atom_id res chain seq x y z
N MET A 1 -3.33 33.43 -53.44
CA MET A 1 -2.18 33.56 -52.51
C MET A 1 -2.65 33.75 -51.07
N LYS A 2 -3.36 32.75 -50.53
CA LYS A 2 -3.75 32.60 -49.12
C LYS A 2 -3.73 31.09 -48.85
N LEU A 3 -2.69 30.59 -48.20
CA LEU A 3 -2.57 29.23 -47.61
C LEU A 3 -1.09 29.00 -47.27
N LEU A 4 -0.61 29.54 -46.14
CA LEU A 4 0.67 29.15 -45.50
C LEU A 4 0.89 29.92 -44.18
N ARG A 5 -0.07 29.84 -43.25
CA ARG A 5 0.13 30.16 -41.83
C ARG A 5 -0.88 29.35 -41.02
N SER A 6 -0.45 28.21 -40.48
CA SER A 6 -1.01 27.48 -39.32
C SER A 6 -0.58 26.01 -39.32
N VAL A 7 0.72 25.70 -39.14
CA VAL A 7 1.21 24.36 -38.70
C VAL A 7 2.59 24.49 -38.02
N SER A 8 2.77 25.43 -37.09
CA SER A 8 4.08 25.61 -36.43
C SER A 8 3.96 25.77 -34.93
N THR A 9 3.34 24.78 -34.28
CA THR A 9 3.46 24.57 -32.83
C THR A 9 3.11 23.12 -32.45
N LEU A 10 3.60 22.14 -33.22
CA LEU A 10 3.87 20.82 -32.67
C LEU A 10 5.36 20.85 -32.33
N LEU A 11 5.65 20.87 -31.03
CA LEU A 11 6.98 20.75 -30.48
C LEU A 11 7.46 19.31 -30.76
N LEU A 12 7.83 19.04 -32.01
CA LEU A 12 8.50 17.82 -32.42
C LEU A 12 9.97 17.95 -31.99
N LEU A 13 10.19 17.84 -30.67
CA LEU A 13 11.48 17.50 -30.10
C LEU A 13 11.71 16.01 -30.44
N ALA A 14 12.04 15.75 -31.70
CA ALA A 14 12.74 14.54 -32.09
C ALA A 14 14.20 14.65 -31.58
N THR A 15 14.36 14.69 -30.25
CA THR A 15 15.63 14.38 -29.63
C THR A 15 15.77 12.87 -29.64
N VAL A 16 16.67 12.38 -30.49
CA VAL A 16 17.28 11.05 -30.39
C VAL A 16 18.16 11.02 -29.13
N ALA A 17 17.52 11.15 -27.96
CA ALA A 17 18.08 10.74 -26.69
C ALA A 17 17.37 9.43 -26.37
N ALA A 18 18.10 8.32 -26.48
CA ALA A 18 17.53 6.98 -26.26
C ALA A 18 16.94 6.83 -24.85
N THR A 19 17.49 7.59 -23.89
CA THR A 19 17.06 7.64 -22.50
C THR A 19 17.21 9.05 -21.91
N ALA A 20 16.21 9.49 -21.15
CA ALA A 20 16.29 10.67 -20.28
C ALA A 20 16.06 10.24 -18.82
N HIS A 21 16.80 10.82 -17.87
CA HIS A 21 16.83 10.40 -16.47
C HIS A 21 16.35 11.51 -15.54
N ALA A 22 15.57 11.14 -14.52
CA ALA A 22 15.26 11.98 -13.37
C ALA A 22 15.96 11.43 -12.10
N GLY A 23 15.76 12.07 -10.95
CA GLY A 23 16.26 11.58 -9.65
C GLY A 23 15.82 10.14 -9.40
N SER A 24 14.55 9.86 -9.70
CA SER A 24 14.03 8.50 -9.86
C SER A 24 13.28 8.32 -11.17
N GLY A 25 13.53 7.18 -11.83
CA GLY A 25 12.92 6.78 -13.10
C GLY A 25 13.60 7.35 -14.34
N SER A 26 13.16 6.86 -15.50
CA SER A 26 13.62 7.27 -16.82
C SER A 26 12.51 7.17 -17.88
N VAL A 27 12.69 7.92 -18.96
CA VAL A 27 11.92 7.75 -20.21
C VAL A 27 12.78 6.98 -21.19
N VAL A 28 12.29 5.83 -21.63
CA VAL A 28 12.99 4.92 -22.55
C VAL A 28 12.25 4.89 -23.89
N ASN A 29 12.97 5.12 -24.99
CA ASN A 29 12.43 5.00 -26.34
C ASN A 29 13.08 3.82 -27.07
N LEU A 30 12.26 2.87 -27.53
CA LEU A 30 12.68 1.69 -28.31
C LEU A 30 12.08 1.75 -29.72
N PRO A 31 12.84 1.40 -30.77
CA PRO A 31 14.15 0.76 -30.73
C PRO A 31 15.30 1.71 -30.35
N LEU A 32 16.29 1.19 -29.62
CA LEU A 32 17.50 1.95 -29.30
C LEU A 32 18.29 2.31 -30.57
N PRO A 33 19.02 3.45 -30.59
CA PRO A 33 19.88 3.81 -31.70
C PRO A 33 20.87 2.69 -32.06
N GLY A 34 21.04 2.42 -33.35
CA GLY A 34 21.92 1.36 -33.86
C GLY A 34 21.28 -0.04 -33.88
N LYS A 35 20.08 -0.23 -33.32
CA LYS A 35 19.35 -1.49 -33.40
C LYS A 35 18.60 -1.61 -34.73
N LYS A 36 18.59 -2.81 -35.31
CA LYS A 36 17.87 -3.07 -36.56
C LYS A 36 16.36 -3.00 -36.30
N VAL A 37 15.69 -2.02 -36.92
CA VAL A 37 14.22 -1.88 -36.84
C VAL A 37 13.55 -2.97 -37.68
N THR A 38 12.59 -3.68 -37.09
CA THR A 38 11.84 -4.76 -37.76
C THR A 38 10.33 -4.61 -37.66
N THR A 39 9.83 -3.91 -36.64
CA THR A 39 8.40 -3.75 -36.36
C THR A 39 7.77 -2.53 -37.01
N GLY A 40 8.57 -1.48 -37.26
CA GLY A 40 8.10 -0.18 -37.73
C GLY A 40 7.37 0.64 -36.66
N LEU A 41 7.50 0.28 -35.39
CA LEU A 41 6.89 0.98 -34.26
C LEU A 41 7.97 1.65 -33.39
N ASN A 42 7.55 2.68 -32.66
CA ASN A 42 8.23 3.24 -31.51
C ASN A 42 7.47 2.83 -30.24
N LEU A 43 8.20 2.37 -29.23
CA LEU A 43 7.70 2.06 -27.90
C LEU A 43 8.38 3.02 -26.91
N GLU A 44 7.58 3.87 -26.29
CA GLU A 44 8.00 4.72 -25.17
C GLU A 44 7.55 4.07 -23.85
N VAL A 45 8.48 3.90 -22.93
CA VAL A 45 8.21 3.48 -21.54
C VAL A 45 8.68 4.60 -20.62
N ASN A 46 7.73 5.34 -20.05
CA ASN A 46 8.00 6.38 -19.07
C ASN A 46 7.78 5.84 -17.65
N THR A 47 8.87 5.82 -16.89
CA THR A 47 8.92 5.34 -15.51
C THR A 47 9.21 6.44 -14.51
N GLU A 48 9.18 7.70 -14.89
CA GLU A 48 9.40 8.83 -13.98
C GLU A 48 8.31 8.92 -12.92
N TRP A 49 8.73 8.85 -11.65
CA TRP A 49 7.86 9.00 -10.49
C TRP A 49 8.71 9.21 -9.23
N VAL A 50 8.08 9.53 -8.11
CA VAL A 50 8.74 9.48 -6.80
C VAL A 50 8.95 8.04 -6.34
N ASP A 51 10.03 7.81 -5.60
CA ASP A 51 10.31 6.53 -4.96
C ASP A 51 9.53 6.38 -3.66
N GLY A 52 8.90 5.22 -3.49
CA GLY A 52 8.17 4.83 -2.30
C GLY A 52 7.64 3.41 -2.44
N ASN A 53 7.32 2.79 -1.31
CA ASN A 53 6.65 1.50 -1.31
C ASN A 53 5.19 1.67 -1.78
N GLY A 54 4.80 0.98 -2.85
CA GLY A 54 3.46 1.12 -3.42
C GLY A 54 3.42 0.73 -4.89
N TYR A 55 2.42 1.20 -5.63
CA TYR A 55 2.31 1.03 -7.08
C TYR A 55 2.80 2.28 -7.79
N ARG A 56 3.93 2.15 -8.48
CA ARG A 56 4.47 3.19 -9.35
C ARG A 56 3.71 3.20 -10.68
N PRO A 57 3.11 4.32 -11.10
CA PRO A 57 2.52 4.43 -12.43
C PRO A 57 3.62 4.41 -13.49
N ILE A 58 3.55 3.46 -14.42
CA ILE A 58 4.39 3.41 -15.62
C ILE A 58 3.50 3.61 -16.84
N THR A 59 3.86 4.61 -17.65
CA THR A 59 3.18 4.87 -18.91
C THR A 59 3.89 4.12 -20.03
N ILE A 60 3.12 3.38 -20.81
CA ILE A 60 3.57 2.66 -22.00
C ILE A 60 2.82 3.22 -23.20
N SER A 61 3.56 3.75 -24.17
CA SER A 61 3.01 4.33 -25.39
C SER A 61 3.61 3.65 -26.61
N ILE A 62 2.78 3.33 -27.59
CA ILE A 62 3.19 2.73 -28.87
C ILE A 62 2.74 3.64 -30.00
N SER A 63 3.59 3.85 -31.00
CA SER A 63 3.31 4.73 -32.14
C SER A 63 4.02 4.24 -33.41
N PRO A 64 3.53 4.54 -34.62
CA PRO A 64 4.26 4.23 -35.85
C PRO A 64 5.56 5.04 -35.94
N LEU A 65 6.67 4.40 -36.31
CA LEU A 65 7.98 5.06 -36.38
C LEU A 65 8.02 6.25 -37.37
N GLY A 66 7.17 6.22 -38.40
CA GLY A 66 7.02 7.31 -39.37
C GLY A 66 6.18 8.50 -38.89
N GLY A 67 5.63 8.45 -37.66
CA GLY A 67 4.80 9.52 -37.08
C GLY A 67 3.41 9.70 -37.68
N GLY A 68 3.06 8.94 -38.72
CA GLY A 68 1.74 8.91 -39.33
C GLY A 68 0.73 8.08 -38.53
N PRO A 69 -0.57 8.09 -38.92
CA PRO A 69 -1.57 7.21 -38.34
C PRO A 69 -1.25 5.74 -38.60
N ALA A 70 -1.64 4.87 -37.68
CA ALA A 70 -1.43 3.44 -37.78
C ALA A 70 -2.18 2.88 -39.00
N PRO A 71 -1.52 2.13 -39.88
CA PRO A 71 -2.14 1.60 -41.10
C PRO A 71 -3.11 0.45 -40.81
N ALA A 72 -3.01 -0.20 -39.65
CA ALA A 72 -3.84 -1.31 -39.20
C ALA A 72 -3.81 -1.39 -37.66
N ASP A 73 -4.73 -2.15 -37.09
CA ASP A 73 -4.73 -2.49 -35.67
C ASP A 73 -3.46 -3.28 -35.30
N ARG A 74 -2.82 -2.89 -34.21
CA ARG A 74 -1.63 -3.54 -33.65
C ARG A 74 -1.83 -3.72 -32.15
N THR A 75 -1.44 -4.88 -31.62
CA THR A 75 -1.45 -5.14 -30.18
C THR A 75 -0.07 -5.63 -29.76
N LEU A 76 0.54 -4.93 -28.80
CA LEU A 76 1.81 -5.33 -28.20
C LEU A 76 1.58 -5.81 -26.76
N ASP A 77 2.03 -7.02 -26.46
CA ASP A 77 2.16 -7.52 -25.10
C ASP A 77 3.51 -7.07 -24.56
N VAL A 78 3.49 -6.22 -23.54
CA VAL A 78 4.68 -5.61 -22.93
C VAL A 78 4.84 -6.16 -21.52
N THR A 79 6.02 -6.68 -21.21
CA THR A 79 6.41 -7.11 -19.87
C THR A 79 7.54 -6.22 -19.36
N ILE A 80 7.31 -5.59 -18.22
CA ILE A 80 8.24 -4.75 -17.49
C ILE A 80 8.78 -5.56 -16.31
N LYS A 81 10.10 -5.77 -16.27
CA LYS A 81 10.79 -6.48 -15.19
C LYS A 81 11.69 -5.50 -14.45
N PRO A 82 11.19 -4.82 -13.40
CA PRO A 82 12.01 -3.94 -12.59
C PRO A 82 13.05 -4.77 -11.83
N ARG A 83 14.29 -4.28 -11.80
CA ARG A 83 15.39 -4.91 -11.05
C ARG A 83 16.03 -3.90 -10.14
N SER A 84 16.26 -4.33 -8.89
CA SER A 84 17.08 -3.55 -7.97
C SER A 84 18.53 -3.89 -8.24
N GLN A 85 19.42 -2.89 -8.12
CA GLN A 85 20.85 -3.18 -8.04
C GLN A 85 21.23 -3.74 -6.66
N ARG A 86 20.35 -3.60 -5.66
CA ARG A 86 20.54 -4.24 -4.36
C ARG A 86 20.28 -5.74 -4.47
N TRP A 87 21.29 -6.49 -4.04
CA TRP A 87 21.29 -7.93 -4.12
C TRP A 87 20.24 -8.55 -3.18
N GLY A 88 19.54 -9.59 -3.65
CA GLY A 88 18.57 -10.36 -2.83
C GLY A 88 17.19 -9.73 -2.69
N VAL A 89 16.90 -8.64 -3.40
CA VAL A 89 15.58 -8.01 -3.48
C VAL A 89 14.81 -8.56 -4.67
N VAL A 90 13.54 -8.92 -4.46
CA VAL A 90 12.64 -9.42 -5.50
C VAL A 90 11.58 -8.38 -5.82
N MET A 91 11.50 -7.96 -7.07
CA MET A 91 10.38 -7.15 -7.56
C MET A 91 9.59 -7.94 -8.61
N PRO A 92 8.26 -7.80 -8.64
CA PRO A 92 7.43 -8.57 -9.55
C PRO A 92 7.62 -8.10 -11.00
N SER A 93 7.62 -9.06 -11.93
CA SER A 93 7.47 -8.78 -13.36
C SER A 93 6.02 -8.42 -13.66
N VAL A 94 5.78 -7.37 -14.44
CA VAL A 94 4.43 -6.87 -14.72
C VAL A 94 4.17 -6.89 -16.22
N SER A 95 3.11 -7.57 -16.63
CA SER A 95 2.73 -7.72 -18.05
C SER A 95 1.39 -7.06 -18.36
N THR A 96 1.27 -6.50 -19.57
CA THR A 96 0.05 -5.83 -20.04
C THR A 96 0.01 -5.80 -21.57
N SER A 97 -1.19 -5.71 -22.14
CA SER A 97 -1.35 -5.50 -23.60
C SER A 97 -1.70 -4.04 -23.88
N VAL A 98 -1.02 -3.44 -24.86
CA VAL A 98 -1.26 -2.08 -25.37
C VAL A 98 -1.73 -2.18 -26.81
N LYS A 99 -2.85 -1.53 -27.12
CA LYS A 99 -3.46 -1.51 -28.45
C LYS A 99 -3.20 -0.17 -29.14
N LEU A 100 -2.94 -0.24 -30.44
CA LEU A 100 -2.88 0.89 -31.36
C LEU A 100 -3.86 0.59 -32.49
N GLU A 101 -5.00 1.28 -32.49
CA GLU A 101 -6.06 1.04 -33.47
C GLU A 101 -5.72 1.71 -34.81
N GLN A 102 -6.26 1.17 -35.90
CA GLN A 102 -6.13 1.75 -37.23
C GLN A 102 -6.57 3.23 -37.22
N GLY A 103 -5.74 4.10 -37.79
CA GLY A 103 -5.98 5.54 -37.81
C GLY A 103 -5.47 6.28 -36.57
N GLN A 104 -5.14 5.61 -35.46
CA GLN A 104 -4.54 6.24 -34.28
C GLN A 104 -3.06 6.54 -34.50
N THR A 105 -2.57 7.63 -33.92
CA THR A 105 -1.14 7.97 -33.93
C THR A 105 -0.40 7.41 -32.71
N VAL A 106 -1.09 7.23 -31.59
CA VAL A 106 -0.53 6.72 -30.33
C VAL A 106 -1.54 5.83 -29.63
N GLY A 107 -1.11 4.64 -29.25
CA GLY A 107 -1.79 3.76 -28.29
C GLY A 107 -1.10 3.91 -26.93
N LYS A 108 -1.83 4.30 -25.89
CA LYS A 108 -1.28 4.60 -24.56
C LYS A 108 -1.95 3.77 -23.47
N LYS A 109 -1.16 3.30 -22.50
CA LYS A 109 -1.66 2.62 -21.30
C LYS A 109 -0.82 2.99 -20.09
N ILE A 110 -1.47 3.20 -18.95
CA ILE A 110 -0.80 3.36 -17.66
C ILE A 110 -1.02 2.07 -16.87
N ILE A 111 0.04 1.54 -16.27
CA ILE A 111 -0.02 0.38 -15.38
C ILE A 111 0.64 0.69 -14.04
N GLY A 112 0.08 0.15 -12.96
CA GLY A 112 0.72 0.15 -11.66
C GLY A 112 1.76 -0.96 -11.57
N VAL A 113 3.02 -0.60 -11.33
CA VAL A 113 4.10 -1.55 -11.05
C VAL A 113 4.41 -1.53 -9.57
N PRO A 114 4.21 -2.66 -8.84
CA PRO A 114 4.59 -2.73 -7.43
C PRO A 114 6.08 -2.45 -7.25
N GLN A 115 6.39 -1.40 -6.50
CA GLN A 115 7.73 -0.96 -6.16
C GLN A 115 7.93 -1.17 -4.66
N PHE A 116 8.93 -1.98 -4.32
CA PHE A 116 9.32 -2.28 -2.93
C PHE A 116 10.78 -1.88 -2.66
N GLU A 117 11.47 -1.35 -3.66
CA GLU A 117 12.86 -0.91 -3.59
C GLU A 117 13.14 0.04 -4.76
N SER A 118 14.26 0.74 -4.70
CA SER A 118 14.82 1.48 -5.83
C SER A 118 14.96 0.59 -7.07
N ILE A 119 14.40 1.07 -8.19
CA ILE A 119 14.56 0.44 -9.50
C ILE A 119 15.87 0.93 -10.08
N GLY A 120 16.84 0.04 -10.26
CA GLY A 120 18.17 0.36 -10.77
C GLY A 120 18.40 0.01 -12.25
N TYR A 121 17.57 -0.88 -12.80
CA TYR A 121 17.41 -1.09 -14.25
C TYR A 121 16.08 -1.81 -14.52
N ILE A 122 15.63 -1.75 -15.76
CA ILE A 122 14.37 -2.35 -16.21
C ILE A 122 14.65 -3.19 -17.45
N GLU A 123 14.25 -4.45 -17.38
CA GLU A 123 14.21 -5.32 -18.54
C GLU A 123 12.80 -5.25 -19.15
N ILE A 124 12.74 -4.85 -20.42
CA ILE A 124 11.53 -4.68 -21.22
C ILE A 124 11.48 -5.81 -22.24
N GLU A 125 10.44 -6.62 -22.19
CA GLU A 125 10.17 -7.63 -23.20
C GLU A 125 8.86 -7.33 -23.91
N THR A 126 8.88 -7.41 -25.23
CA THR A 126 7.70 -7.16 -26.06
C THR A 126 7.43 -8.32 -26.99
N TYR A 127 6.14 -8.63 -27.13
CA TYR A 127 5.64 -9.68 -27.99
C TYR A 127 4.50 -9.14 -28.83
N GLU A 128 4.39 -9.66 -30.03
CA GLU A 128 3.24 -9.43 -30.89
C GLU A 128 2.92 -10.73 -31.61
N ASP A 129 1.66 -11.15 -31.54
CA ASP A 129 1.18 -12.43 -32.04
C ASP A 129 2.02 -13.61 -31.49
N GLY A 130 2.42 -13.51 -30.22
CA GLY A 130 3.26 -14.50 -29.53
C GLY A 130 4.74 -14.50 -29.95
N ARG A 131 5.17 -13.66 -30.88
CA ARG A 131 6.57 -13.54 -31.31
C ARG A 131 7.25 -12.37 -30.62
N ARG A 132 8.41 -12.64 -29.99
CA ARG A 132 9.25 -11.61 -29.37
C ARG A 132 9.70 -10.60 -30.42
N ARG A 133 9.65 -9.31 -30.07
CA ARG A 133 10.12 -8.21 -30.91
C ARG A 133 11.43 -7.70 -30.36
N ASP A 134 12.52 -8.20 -30.94
CA ASP A 134 13.87 -7.92 -30.45
C ASP A 134 14.19 -6.42 -30.52
N ASP A 135 13.76 -5.72 -31.57
CA ASP A 135 13.94 -4.28 -31.72
C ASP A 135 13.24 -3.47 -30.62
N LEU A 136 12.13 -3.96 -30.09
CA LEU A 136 11.36 -3.35 -29.01
C LEU A 136 11.57 -4.03 -27.64
N SER A 137 12.59 -4.88 -27.49
CA SER A 137 12.92 -5.55 -26.22
C SER A 137 14.36 -5.27 -25.82
N ASP A 138 14.59 -4.75 -24.61
CA ASP A 138 15.93 -4.37 -24.16
C ASP A 138 16.07 -4.35 -22.62
N ASN A 139 17.30 -4.25 -22.14
CA ASN A 139 17.60 -4.00 -20.74
C ASN A 139 18.19 -2.59 -20.59
N VAL A 140 17.48 -1.72 -19.86
CA VAL A 140 17.79 -0.30 -19.80
C VAL A 140 18.05 0.11 -18.35
N GLY A 141 19.22 0.71 -18.11
CA GLY A 141 19.58 1.28 -16.82
C GLY A 141 18.67 2.46 -16.44
N THR A 142 18.46 2.63 -15.14
CA THR A 142 17.84 3.83 -14.57
C THR A 142 18.91 4.68 -13.85
N SER A 143 18.52 5.87 -13.37
CA SER A 143 19.43 6.82 -12.74
C SER A 143 20.15 6.23 -11.51
N TRP A 144 21.46 6.46 -11.39
CA TRP A 144 22.28 6.01 -10.26
C TRP A 144 21.96 6.72 -8.94
N ASN A 145 21.30 7.89 -8.97
CA ASN A 145 20.95 8.64 -7.76
C ASN A 145 19.90 7.92 -6.89
N ALA A 146 19.19 6.93 -7.43
CA ALA A 146 18.14 6.18 -6.73
C ALA A 146 18.64 5.28 -5.59
N LEU A 147 19.93 4.94 -5.54
CA LEU A 147 20.44 3.77 -4.80
C LEU A 147 20.80 4.03 -3.33
N SER A 148 21.18 5.27 -2.98
CA SER A 148 21.76 5.60 -1.66
C SER A 148 20.75 6.05 -0.61
N GLY A 149 19.46 6.20 -0.95
CA GLY A 149 18.48 6.89 -0.10
C GLY A 149 17.18 6.15 0.25
N TRP A 150 17.06 4.85 -0.03
CA TRP A 150 15.83 4.12 0.28
C TRP A 150 15.63 3.92 1.79
N SER A 151 14.46 4.31 2.30
CA SER A 151 14.02 4.16 3.69
C SER A 151 12.50 4.00 3.71
N GLU A 152 11.97 3.08 4.52
CA GLU A 152 10.52 2.96 4.74
C GLU A 152 10.03 3.86 5.89
N ALA A 153 10.98 4.49 6.59
CA ALA A 153 10.76 5.41 7.68
C ALA A 153 10.83 6.89 7.25
N ALA A 154 11.29 7.19 6.03
CA ALA A 154 11.17 8.51 5.43
C ALA A 154 9.88 8.57 4.58
N PRO A 155 9.08 9.64 4.65
CA PRO A 155 7.88 9.76 3.84
C PRO A 155 8.22 10.02 2.37
N THR A 156 7.33 9.61 1.48
CA THR A 156 7.29 10.07 0.08
C THR A 156 6.27 11.19 -0.04
N ILE A 157 6.70 12.35 -0.53
CA ILE A 157 5.93 13.59 -0.51
C ILE A 157 5.72 14.08 -1.95
N LEU A 158 4.49 14.43 -2.29
CA LEU A 158 4.16 15.00 -3.59
C LEU A 158 3.53 16.38 -3.42
N PHE A 159 4.01 17.35 -4.20
CA PHE A 159 3.44 18.69 -4.28
C PHE A 159 2.59 18.79 -5.54
N ILE A 160 1.28 18.93 -5.39
CA ILE A 160 0.37 19.18 -6.52
C ILE A 160 0.25 20.69 -6.69
N ASP A 161 0.75 21.21 -7.81
CA ASP A 161 0.84 22.64 -8.05
C ASP A 161 0.65 22.94 -9.54
N SER A 162 -0.24 23.89 -9.87
CA SER A 162 -0.57 24.20 -11.27
C SER A 162 0.54 24.93 -12.03
N ASP A 163 1.51 25.53 -11.34
CA ASP A 163 2.70 26.13 -11.93
C ASP A 163 3.81 25.10 -12.22
N ALA A 164 3.69 23.88 -11.69
CA ALA A 164 4.59 22.79 -12.04
C ALA A 164 4.50 22.44 -13.55
N PRO A 165 5.63 22.21 -14.26
CA PRO A 165 5.58 21.92 -15.68
C PRO A 165 4.82 20.62 -16.01
N THR A 166 4.05 20.64 -17.11
CA THR A 166 3.31 19.47 -17.61
C THR A 166 4.20 18.46 -18.37
N ALA A 167 5.47 18.80 -18.60
CA ALA A 167 6.44 17.88 -19.19
C ALA A 167 6.91 16.83 -18.15
N GLY A 168 7.41 15.69 -18.65
CA GLY A 168 8.03 14.64 -17.83
C GLY A 168 9.19 15.18 -17.00
N ARG A 169 9.43 14.57 -15.84
CA ARG A 169 10.33 15.04 -14.75
C ARG A 169 11.71 15.42 -15.27
N SER A 170 12.34 14.56 -16.06
CA SER A 170 13.67 14.77 -16.68
C SER A 170 13.73 15.91 -17.69
N MET A 171 12.59 16.31 -18.27
CA MET A 171 12.49 17.37 -19.26
C MET A 171 12.05 18.72 -18.67
N ARG A 172 11.64 18.77 -17.39
CA ARG A 172 11.07 19.99 -16.80
C ARG A 172 12.06 21.15 -16.78
N ALA A 173 13.30 20.90 -16.38
CA ALA A 173 14.33 21.93 -16.29
C ALA A 173 14.69 22.52 -17.67
N SER A 174 14.75 21.68 -18.71
CA SER A 174 15.05 22.12 -20.08
C SER A 174 13.85 22.82 -20.72
N VAL A 175 12.62 22.41 -20.42
CA VAL A 175 11.39 23.09 -20.83
C VAL A 175 11.29 24.47 -20.17
N VAL A 176 11.57 24.59 -18.87
CA VAL A 176 11.62 25.89 -18.18
C VAL A 176 12.72 26.77 -18.76
N THR A 177 13.90 26.22 -19.05
CA THR A 177 15.00 26.96 -19.71
C THR A 177 14.59 27.50 -21.10
N ALA A 178 13.96 26.66 -21.93
CA ALA A 178 13.51 27.05 -23.26
C ALA A 178 12.38 28.10 -23.23
N LEU A 179 11.63 28.18 -22.14
CA LEU A 179 10.58 29.18 -21.92
C LEU A 179 11.13 30.47 -21.30
N SER A 180 12.15 30.41 -20.44
CA SER A 180 12.80 31.57 -19.82
C SER A 180 13.65 32.39 -20.78
N ASP A 181 14.21 31.76 -21.83
CA ASP A 181 15.00 32.45 -22.86
C ASP A 181 14.14 33.39 -23.73
N LYS A 182 12.81 33.28 -23.68
CA LYS A 182 11.89 34.29 -24.22
C LYS A 182 11.68 35.40 -23.19
N LYS A 183 12.65 36.32 -23.13
CA LYS A 183 12.65 37.65 -22.48
C LYS A 183 11.47 38.00 -21.55
N LYS A 184 11.82 38.40 -20.31
CA LYS A 184 11.09 39.34 -19.43
C LYS A 184 9.85 38.87 -18.69
N ASP A 185 9.58 37.58 -18.57
CA ASP A 185 8.63 37.12 -17.58
C ASP A 185 9.31 37.10 -16.20
N LYS A 186 9.20 38.22 -15.47
CA LYS A 186 9.23 38.21 -13.99
C LYS A 186 8.01 37.40 -13.54
N ARG A 187 8.04 36.08 -13.68
CA ARG A 187 7.05 35.26 -12.97
C ARG A 187 7.36 35.47 -11.49
N PRO A 188 6.39 35.90 -10.67
CA PRO A 188 6.57 35.74 -9.23
C PRO A 188 6.90 34.26 -9.00
N GLU A 189 7.93 33.97 -8.21
CA GLU A 189 8.26 32.61 -7.77
C GLU A 189 7.01 32.01 -7.14
N ARG A 190 6.54 30.87 -7.68
CA ARG A 190 5.26 30.26 -7.26
C ARG A 190 5.40 28.86 -6.72
N LEU A 191 6.47 28.13 -7.04
CA LEU A 191 6.61 26.77 -6.53
C LEU A 191 6.92 26.79 -5.03
N PRO A 192 6.26 25.93 -4.23
CA PRO A 192 6.60 25.71 -2.82
C PRO A 192 8.08 25.38 -2.62
N ASP A 193 8.83 26.17 -1.84
CA ASP A 193 10.21 25.80 -1.54
C ASP A 193 10.29 24.58 -0.60
N ILE A 194 10.65 23.43 -1.19
CA ILE A 194 10.71 22.14 -0.51
C ILE A 194 11.98 21.89 0.31
N ARG A 195 12.97 22.80 0.27
CA ARG A 195 14.33 22.50 0.79
C ARG A 195 14.35 22.18 2.29
N PRO A 196 13.80 23.00 3.21
CA PRO A 196 13.85 22.67 4.64
C PRO A 196 13.14 21.37 4.99
N LEU A 197 12.00 21.11 4.34
CA LEU A 197 11.24 19.88 4.51
C LEU A 197 12.04 18.67 4.02
N SER A 198 12.68 18.76 2.85
CA SER A 198 13.49 17.68 2.30
C SER A 198 14.65 17.29 3.23
N LEU A 199 15.35 18.28 3.80
CA LEU A 199 16.49 18.11 4.69
C LEU A 199 16.16 17.42 6.03
N LEU A 200 14.88 17.29 6.40
CA LEU A 200 14.48 16.50 7.57
C LEU A 200 14.77 15.01 7.40
N PHE A 201 14.64 14.51 6.17
CA PHE A 201 14.64 13.06 5.89
C PHE A 201 15.76 12.64 4.93
N MET A 202 16.61 13.56 4.48
CA MET A 202 17.77 13.18 3.67
C MET A 202 18.75 12.38 4.52
N PRO A 203 19.15 11.17 4.10
CA PRO A 203 20.25 10.48 4.76
C PRO A 203 21.51 11.32 4.62
N GLN A 204 22.24 11.52 5.72
CA GLN A 204 23.60 12.05 5.70
C GLN A 204 24.44 11.08 4.87
N ALA A 205 24.65 11.40 3.59
CA ALA A 205 25.40 10.54 2.69
C ALA A 205 26.80 10.28 3.26
N ASN A 206 27.23 9.02 3.19
CA ASN A 206 28.58 8.57 3.53
C ASN A 206 29.62 9.58 3.04
N GLY A 207 30.58 9.94 3.91
CA GLY A 207 31.54 11.01 3.70
C GLY A 207 31.92 11.29 2.24
N GLY A 208 31.50 12.46 1.75
CA GLY A 208 31.95 13.02 0.48
C GLY A 208 30.82 13.46 -0.47
N ASN A 209 30.40 14.72 -0.32
CA ASN A 209 30.03 15.62 -1.43
C ASN A 209 29.14 15.07 -2.57
N ALA A 210 27.94 14.59 -2.27
CA ALA A 210 26.82 14.92 -3.14
C ALA A 210 26.09 16.12 -2.52
N VAL A 211 26.76 17.28 -2.48
CA VAL A 211 26.07 18.55 -2.28
C VAL A 211 25.16 18.68 -3.49
N ILE A 212 23.87 18.34 -3.36
CA ILE A 212 22.91 18.73 -4.39
C ILE A 212 22.97 20.27 -4.41
N ALA A 213 23.51 20.82 -5.48
CA ALA A 213 23.70 22.27 -5.60
C ALA A 213 22.35 22.98 -5.41
N GLY A 214 22.31 24.01 -4.56
CA GLY A 214 21.09 24.76 -4.24
C GLY A 214 20.19 24.14 -3.16
N LEU A 215 20.63 23.07 -2.46
CA LEU A 215 19.89 22.54 -1.30
C LEU A 215 19.95 23.43 -0.05
N ASP A 216 20.92 24.34 0.06
CA ASP A 216 21.01 25.23 1.22
C ASP A 216 19.78 26.15 1.22
N PRO A 217 18.90 26.07 2.24
CA PRO A 217 17.70 26.89 2.29
C PRO A 217 17.99 28.40 2.41
N SER A 218 19.23 28.79 2.72
CA SER A 218 19.63 30.20 2.78
C SER A 218 19.97 30.82 1.42
N ASP A 219 20.13 30.00 0.38
CA ASP A 219 20.35 30.48 -0.99
C ASP A 219 19.04 31.01 -1.59
N ASP A 220 19.12 32.17 -2.25
CA ASP A 220 18.05 32.70 -3.11
C ASP A 220 17.95 31.83 -4.38
N ILE A 221 16.80 31.17 -4.58
CA ILE A 221 16.62 30.18 -5.64
C ILE A 221 15.31 30.43 -6.40
N ASP A 222 15.40 30.45 -7.72
CA ASP A 222 14.23 30.56 -8.59
C ASP A 222 13.52 29.20 -8.75
N ASP A 223 12.30 29.20 -9.31
CA ASP A 223 11.54 27.97 -9.61
C ASP A 223 12.36 26.98 -10.45
N ARG A 224 13.26 27.46 -11.32
CA ARG A 224 14.17 26.62 -12.11
C ARG A 224 15.16 25.88 -11.22
N GLY A 225 15.78 26.58 -10.26
CA GLY A 225 16.63 25.98 -9.25
C GLY A 225 15.86 24.98 -8.37
N LEU A 226 14.64 25.32 -7.94
CA LEU A 226 13.78 24.39 -7.19
C LEU A 226 13.45 23.12 -7.97
N LEU A 227 13.17 23.22 -9.27
CA LEU A 227 12.95 22.06 -10.14
C LEU A 227 14.22 21.22 -10.32
N ASN A 228 15.41 21.84 -10.35
CA ASN A 228 16.68 21.11 -10.38
C ASN A 228 16.94 20.37 -9.07
N VAL A 229 16.62 20.98 -7.92
CA VAL A 229 16.68 20.34 -6.61
C VAL A 229 15.70 19.15 -6.59
N ALA A 230 14.43 19.37 -6.91
CA ALA A 230 13.42 18.30 -6.96
C ALA A 230 13.80 17.17 -7.92
N ASN A 231 14.39 17.47 -9.07
CA ASN A 231 14.91 16.47 -10.01
C ASN A 231 16.06 15.65 -9.46
N SER A 232 16.74 16.11 -8.42
CA SER A 232 17.84 15.40 -7.76
C SER A 232 17.36 14.60 -6.54
N LEU A 233 16.14 14.84 -6.06
CA LEU A 233 15.51 14.10 -4.96
C LEU A 233 14.82 12.84 -5.48
N ASN A 234 14.69 11.81 -4.65
CA ASN A 234 14.01 10.57 -5.06
C ASN A 234 12.57 10.50 -4.56
N ARG A 235 12.32 11.01 -3.34
CA ARG A 235 11.05 10.85 -2.62
C ARG A 235 10.18 12.12 -2.55
N ILE A 236 10.65 13.22 -3.14
CA ILE A 236 9.92 14.49 -3.18
C ILE A 236 9.92 15.01 -4.61
N ASP A 237 8.76 15.40 -5.12
CA ASP A 237 8.62 15.99 -6.45
C ASP A 237 7.40 16.93 -6.52
N TYR A 238 7.36 17.76 -7.56
CA TYR A 238 6.18 18.53 -7.96
C TYR A 238 5.43 17.81 -9.07
N LEU A 239 4.11 17.96 -9.09
CA LEU A 239 3.24 17.39 -10.10
C LEU A 239 2.16 18.40 -10.50
N ASN A 240 2.06 18.66 -11.80
CA ASN A 240 0.93 19.43 -12.30
C ASN A 240 -0.38 18.64 -12.09
N PRO A 241 -1.48 19.24 -11.61
CA PRO A 241 -2.79 18.59 -11.48
C PRO A 241 -3.25 17.88 -12.76
N THR A 242 -2.87 18.38 -13.94
CA THR A 242 -3.21 17.73 -15.23
C THR A 242 -2.54 16.37 -15.41
N LEU A 243 -1.50 16.05 -14.66
CA LEU A 243 -0.77 14.79 -14.70
C LEU A 243 -1.16 13.81 -13.59
N LEU A 244 -2.05 14.21 -12.66
CA LEU A 244 -2.48 13.32 -11.58
C LEU A 244 -3.11 12.03 -12.14
N PRO A 245 -2.72 10.84 -11.64
CA PRO A 245 -3.35 9.58 -12.03
C PRO A 245 -4.86 9.56 -11.75
N THR A 246 -5.61 8.82 -12.57
CA THR A 246 -7.06 8.62 -12.43
C THR A 246 -7.43 7.39 -11.59
N GLN A 247 -6.44 6.62 -11.14
CA GLN A 247 -6.64 5.47 -10.25
C GLN A 247 -5.86 5.70 -8.96
N TRP A 248 -6.53 5.54 -7.82
CA TRP A 248 -5.94 5.78 -6.49
C TRP A 248 -4.75 4.86 -6.21
N VAL A 249 -4.77 3.64 -6.75
CA VAL A 249 -3.67 2.67 -6.59
C VAL A 249 -2.34 3.25 -7.08
N HIS A 250 -2.34 4.07 -8.15
CA HIS A 250 -1.14 4.74 -8.66
C HIS A 250 -0.58 5.84 -7.74
N LEU A 251 -1.31 6.22 -6.69
CA LEU A 251 -0.87 7.16 -5.66
C LEU A 251 -0.32 6.46 -4.41
N THR A 252 -0.41 5.13 -4.33
CA THR A 252 -0.06 4.37 -3.11
C THR A 252 1.42 4.43 -2.72
N SER A 253 2.30 4.83 -3.64
CA SER A 253 3.72 5.08 -3.33
C SER A 253 3.94 6.39 -2.57
N ILE A 254 2.91 7.24 -2.42
CA ILE A 254 2.95 8.56 -1.80
C ILE A 254 2.34 8.48 -0.41
N ASP A 255 3.03 9.05 0.58
CA ASP A 255 2.59 9.09 1.97
C ASP A 255 1.86 10.39 2.30
N LEU A 256 2.37 11.52 1.77
CA LEU A 256 1.85 12.87 1.99
C LEU A 256 1.70 13.63 0.66
N ILE A 257 0.60 14.37 0.51
CA ILE A 257 0.39 15.29 -0.61
C ILE A 257 0.19 16.70 -0.06
N PHE A 258 0.86 17.69 -0.65
CA PHE A 258 0.58 19.12 -0.46
C PHE A 258 -0.13 19.69 -1.68
N ILE A 259 -1.17 20.48 -1.47
CA ILE A 259 -1.93 21.13 -2.55
C ILE A 259 -2.53 22.46 -2.05
N SER A 260 -2.54 23.49 -2.90
CA SER A 260 -3.24 24.73 -2.57
C SER A 260 -4.75 24.51 -2.55
N ARG A 261 -5.49 25.25 -1.73
CA ARG A 261 -6.97 25.27 -1.79
C ARG A 261 -7.46 25.60 -3.22
N HIS A 262 -6.80 26.54 -3.90
CA HIS A 262 -7.10 26.92 -5.28
C HIS A 262 -6.96 25.75 -6.27
N ASP A 263 -5.83 25.03 -6.25
CA ASP A 263 -5.61 23.89 -7.16
C ASP A 263 -6.50 22.71 -6.81
N LEU A 264 -6.82 22.53 -5.52
CA LEU A 264 -7.78 21.53 -5.07
C LEU A 264 -9.18 21.80 -5.64
N GLN A 265 -9.61 23.06 -5.68
CA GLN A 265 -10.87 23.48 -6.34
C GLN A 265 -10.80 23.26 -7.85
N ALA A 266 -9.70 23.65 -8.47
CA ALA A 266 -9.48 23.46 -9.91
C ALA A 266 -9.45 21.98 -10.33
N LEU A 267 -9.19 21.06 -9.39
CA LEU A 267 -9.24 19.61 -9.63
C LEU A 267 -10.68 19.07 -9.67
N ARG A 268 -11.66 19.74 -9.07
CA ARG A 268 -13.05 19.25 -8.94
C ARG A 268 -13.75 18.91 -10.27
N PRO A 269 -13.59 19.70 -11.36
CA PRO A 269 -14.14 19.35 -12.67
C PRO A 269 -13.55 18.06 -13.26
N HIS A 270 -12.37 17.63 -12.81
CA HIS A 270 -11.71 16.40 -13.23
C HIS A 270 -12.08 15.23 -12.31
N VAL A 271 -13.35 14.79 -12.40
CA VAL A 271 -13.99 13.83 -11.47
C VAL A 271 -13.13 12.59 -11.19
N GLU A 272 -12.55 11.94 -12.21
CA GLU A 272 -11.74 10.73 -12.03
C GLU A 272 -10.47 10.96 -11.19
N LYS A 273 -9.83 12.12 -11.34
CA LYS A 273 -8.61 12.47 -10.59
C LYS A 273 -8.92 12.91 -9.18
N TRP A 274 -10.00 13.68 -9.04
CA TRP A 274 -10.54 14.06 -7.74
C TRP A 274 -10.89 12.80 -6.92
N ASP A 275 -11.58 11.86 -7.55
CA ASP A 275 -11.98 10.61 -6.91
C ASP A 275 -10.77 9.74 -6.55
N ALA A 276 -9.76 9.64 -7.43
CA ALA A 276 -8.50 8.97 -7.11
C ALA A 276 -7.80 9.59 -5.89
N LEU A 277 -7.75 10.92 -5.78
CA LEU A 277 -7.17 11.62 -4.63
C LEU A 277 -7.96 11.35 -3.35
N ARG A 278 -9.30 11.39 -3.41
CA ARG A 278 -10.16 11.12 -2.25
C ARG A 278 -10.03 9.66 -1.78
N LYS A 279 -10.02 8.70 -2.70
CA LYS A 279 -9.82 7.28 -2.40
C LYS A 279 -8.44 7.02 -1.80
N TRP A 280 -7.40 7.67 -2.33
CA TRP A 280 -6.06 7.64 -1.74
C TRP A 280 -6.04 8.19 -0.30
N LEU A 281 -6.70 9.33 -0.05
CA LEU A 281 -6.83 9.90 1.29
C LEU A 281 -7.57 8.93 2.24
N SER A 282 -8.74 8.42 1.83
CA SER A 282 -9.54 7.46 2.61
C SER A 282 -8.76 6.21 3.01
N SER A 283 -7.77 5.83 2.18
CA SER A 283 -6.96 4.62 2.37
C SER A 283 -6.00 4.70 3.54
N GLY A 284 -5.77 5.85 4.16
CA GLY A 284 -4.86 5.97 5.32
C GLY A 284 -3.67 6.90 5.13
N THR A 285 -3.72 7.79 4.15
CA THR A 285 -2.64 8.72 3.84
C THR A 285 -3.00 10.14 4.31
N THR A 286 -2.10 11.10 4.10
CA THR A 286 -2.29 12.47 4.61
C THR A 286 -2.29 13.50 3.49
N LEU A 287 -3.40 14.24 3.39
CA LEU A 287 -3.52 15.38 2.49
C LEU A 287 -3.37 16.70 3.26
N CYS A 288 -2.38 17.50 2.87
CA CYS A 288 -2.12 18.82 3.37
C CYS A 288 -2.65 19.87 2.39
N VAL A 289 -3.68 20.61 2.80
CA VAL A 289 -4.25 21.72 2.05
C VAL A 289 -3.78 23.03 2.67
N TYR A 290 -3.15 23.90 1.91
CA TYR A 290 -2.79 25.25 2.38
C TYR A 290 -3.74 26.32 1.83
N ASP A 291 -3.63 27.55 2.36
CA ASP A 291 -4.59 28.64 2.13
C ASP A 291 -5.97 28.42 2.82
N ALA A 292 -5.94 27.98 4.09
CA ALA A 292 -7.15 27.86 4.92
C ALA A 292 -7.61 29.18 5.56
N GLY A 293 -6.82 30.25 5.44
CA GLY A 293 -7.09 31.56 6.04
C GLY A 293 -6.46 31.72 7.42
N ALA A 294 -6.13 32.95 7.78
CA ALA A 294 -5.38 33.26 8.99
C ALA A 294 -6.16 32.95 10.28
N ASN A 295 -7.47 32.72 10.23
CA ASN A 295 -8.25 32.21 11.34
C ASN A 295 -9.03 30.95 10.95
N PHE A 296 -8.57 30.25 9.91
CA PHE A 296 -9.20 29.06 9.35
C PHE A 296 -10.61 29.31 8.77
N GLU A 297 -10.87 30.54 8.31
CA GLU A 297 -12.15 30.96 7.74
C GLU A 297 -12.55 30.20 6.45
N ASN A 298 -11.59 29.59 5.75
CA ASN A 298 -11.85 28.82 4.53
C ASN A 298 -12.07 27.31 4.80
N LEU A 299 -12.04 26.84 6.05
CA LEU A 299 -12.35 25.42 6.38
C LEU A 299 -13.71 24.94 5.87
N PRO A 300 -14.81 25.72 5.96
CA PRO A 300 -16.11 25.29 5.44
C PRO A 300 -16.09 24.98 3.94
N GLU A 301 -15.21 25.63 3.19
CA GLU A 301 -15.02 25.33 1.77
C GLU A 301 -14.25 24.03 1.57
N ILE A 302 -13.15 23.82 2.31
CA ILE A 302 -12.38 22.58 2.27
C ILE A 302 -13.27 21.38 2.65
N GLU A 303 -14.12 21.51 3.66
CA GLU A 303 -15.07 20.47 4.06
C GLU A 303 -16.09 20.13 2.96
N ARG A 304 -16.67 21.16 2.34
CA ARG A 304 -17.53 20.99 1.15
C ARG A 304 -16.78 20.33 -0.01
N LEU A 305 -15.48 20.60 -0.15
CA LEU A 305 -14.65 19.90 -1.14
C LEU A 305 -14.59 18.39 -0.86
N PHE A 306 -14.61 17.95 0.39
CA PHE A 306 -14.58 16.52 0.73
C PHE A 306 -15.96 15.89 0.98
N GLY A 307 -17.05 16.62 0.74
CA GLY A 307 -18.41 16.11 0.99
C GLY A 307 -18.70 15.91 2.47
N ILE A 308 -17.98 16.63 3.34
CA ILE A 308 -18.19 16.60 4.78
C ILE A 308 -19.35 17.54 5.06
N ASP A 309 -20.53 16.98 5.26
CA ASP A 309 -21.71 17.74 5.64
C ASP A 309 -21.69 17.99 7.15
N ILE A 310 -21.67 19.25 7.53
CA ILE A 310 -21.81 19.67 8.92
C ILE A 310 -23.18 20.31 8.96
N ASP A 311 -24.17 19.61 9.53
CA ASP A 311 -25.55 20.09 9.69
C ASP A 311 -25.56 21.39 10.53
N GLU A 312 -25.34 22.55 9.91
CA GLU A 312 -25.43 23.88 10.56
C GLU A 312 -26.85 24.15 11.08
N VAL A 313 -27.85 23.42 10.56
CA VAL A 313 -29.26 23.50 10.96
C VAL A 313 -29.55 22.78 12.29
N ALA A 314 -28.75 21.77 12.65
CA ALA A 314 -28.98 20.95 13.85
C ALA A 314 -28.43 21.61 15.14
N ASP A 315 -27.43 22.48 15.04
CA ASP A 315 -26.91 23.27 16.15
C ASP A 315 -26.64 24.72 15.69
N PRO A 316 -27.57 25.66 15.95
CA PRO A 316 -27.44 27.06 15.60
C PRO A 316 -26.24 27.78 16.26
N GLU A 317 -25.57 27.14 17.25
CA GLU A 317 -24.35 27.66 17.88
C GLU A 317 -23.06 27.19 17.18
N LEU A 318 -23.13 26.43 16.08
CA LEU A 318 -21.96 26.10 15.25
C LEU A 318 -21.47 27.36 14.50
N SER A 319 -20.76 28.24 15.20
CA SER A 319 -20.02 29.31 14.54
C SER A 319 -18.94 28.71 13.63
N SER A 320 -18.63 29.37 12.52
CA SER A 320 -17.50 29.02 11.64
C SER A 320 -16.13 28.97 12.36
N SER A 321 -16.05 29.45 13.60
CA SER A 321 -14.82 29.60 14.37
C SER A 321 -14.52 28.47 15.38
N ASP A 322 -15.48 27.60 15.70
CA ASP A 322 -15.25 26.52 16.69
C ASP A 322 -14.71 25.25 16.03
N LEU A 323 -13.38 25.18 15.93
CA LEU A 323 -12.64 24.06 15.33
C LEU A 323 -13.01 22.70 15.90
N ARG A 324 -13.21 22.60 17.23
CA ARG A 324 -13.44 21.30 17.89
C ARG A 324 -14.81 20.72 17.54
N LYS A 325 -15.86 21.56 17.49
CA LYS A 325 -17.20 21.13 17.08
C LYS A 325 -17.23 20.65 15.63
N ARG A 326 -16.39 21.21 14.76
CA ARG A 326 -16.24 20.78 13.34
C ARG A 326 -15.32 19.55 13.16
N GLY A 327 -14.82 18.97 14.25
CA GLY A 327 -13.92 17.80 14.23
C GLY A 327 -12.44 18.11 13.97
N TRP A 328 -12.07 19.39 13.96
CA TRP A 328 -10.68 19.83 13.79
C TRP A 328 -9.95 19.95 15.13
N SER A 329 -8.71 19.48 15.13
CA SER A 329 -7.80 19.58 16.27
C SER A 329 -6.62 20.49 15.93
N ALA A 330 -6.22 21.30 16.91
CA ALA A 330 -4.98 22.06 16.85
C ALA A 330 -3.80 21.16 17.24
N PRO A 331 -2.61 21.36 16.66
CA PRO A 331 -1.43 20.60 17.01
C PRO A 331 -1.02 20.88 18.46
N ASN A 332 -0.48 19.87 19.16
CA ASN A 332 -0.07 20.02 20.55
C ASN A 332 1.20 20.89 20.63
N PRO A 333 1.18 22.08 21.26
CA PRO A 333 2.33 22.99 21.30
C PRO A 333 3.58 22.38 21.94
N THR A 334 3.43 21.37 22.82
CA THR A 334 4.58 20.71 23.46
C THR A 334 5.37 19.81 22.52
N ALA A 335 4.87 19.56 21.32
CA ALA A 335 5.52 18.73 20.30
C ALA A 335 6.34 19.54 19.28
N TYR A 336 6.36 20.87 19.40
CA TYR A 336 7.02 21.77 18.45
C TYR A 336 8.55 21.63 18.44
N ASP A 337 9.17 21.60 19.62
CA ASP A 337 10.63 21.49 19.79
C ASP A 337 11.12 20.03 19.82
N THR A 338 10.22 19.08 19.58
CA THR A 338 10.54 17.66 19.64
C THR A 338 11.10 17.20 18.31
N GLU A 339 12.34 16.75 18.32
CA GLU A 339 12.98 16.18 17.14
C GLU A 339 12.31 14.86 16.74
N ILE A 340 12.06 14.66 15.44
CA ILE A 340 11.52 13.40 14.92
C ILE A 340 12.60 12.31 15.06
N TYR A 341 12.26 11.21 15.71
CA TYR A 341 13.22 10.11 15.94
C TYR A 341 13.85 9.56 14.65
N ALA A 342 13.08 9.44 13.55
CA ALA A 342 13.63 9.01 12.26
C ALA A 342 14.49 10.07 11.54
N ALA A 343 14.38 11.35 11.91
CA ALA A 343 15.21 12.43 11.38
C ALA A 343 16.61 12.48 12.04
N ARG A 344 16.87 11.68 13.08
CA ARG A 344 18.17 11.63 13.80
C ARG A 344 19.32 11.00 13.03
N GLY A 345 19.12 10.68 11.76
CA GLY A 345 20.13 10.08 10.93
C GLY A 345 20.20 8.57 11.17
N VAL A 346 19.91 7.85 10.09
CA VAL A 346 20.58 6.59 9.79
C VAL A 346 22.07 6.93 9.69
N ASP A 347 22.79 6.90 10.82
CA ASP A 347 24.25 7.02 10.84
C ASP A 347 24.81 5.85 10.04
N TRP A 348 25.07 6.09 8.75
CA TRP A 348 25.77 5.16 7.88
C TRP A 348 27.26 5.21 8.18
N ASN A 349 27.62 5.19 9.47
CA ASN A 349 29.01 5.22 9.88
C ASN A 349 29.63 3.87 9.55
N ASN A 350 30.50 3.89 8.53
CA ASN A 350 31.24 2.76 7.98
C ASN A 350 32.14 2.05 9.03
N ASP A 351 32.29 2.61 10.23
CA ASP A 351 33.13 2.07 11.31
C ASP A 351 32.58 0.82 12.02
N GLN A 352 31.37 0.36 11.68
CA GLN A 352 30.82 -0.90 12.22
C GLN A 352 30.95 -2.10 11.29
N TRP A 353 31.82 -2.05 10.26
CA TRP A 353 32.07 -3.23 9.43
C TRP A 353 32.78 -4.39 10.17
N TYR A 354 33.27 -4.16 11.40
CA TYR A 354 34.05 -5.15 12.17
C TYR A 354 33.64 -5.36 13.64
N SER A 355 32.67 -4.64 14.20
CA SER A 355 32.29 -4.82 15.61
C SER A 355 31.06 -5.72 15.76
N GLN A 356 31.26 -6.85 16.43
CA GLN A 356 30.24 -7.81 16.85
C GLN A 356 29.03 -7.12 17.52
N PRO A 357 27.83 -7.74 17.50
CA PRO A 357 26.64 -7.18 18.11
C PRO A 357 26.74 -7.24 19.63
N GLN A 358 27.44 -6.28 20.25
CA GLN A 358 26.99 -5.83 21.55
C GLN A 358 25.74 -5.02 21.29
N ALA A 359 24.64 -5.44 21.94
CA ALA A 359 23.40 -4.71 22.00
C ALA A 359 23.67 -3.28 22.51
N ALA A 360 24.00 -2.39 21.58
CA ALA A 360 23.94 -0.96 21.81
C ALA A 360 22.45 -0.65 21.90
N VAL A 361 21.91 -0.84 23.10
CA VAL A 361 20.78 -0.04 23.57
C VAL A 361 21.25 1.39 23.37
N ALA A 362 20.84 2.01 22.26
CA ALA A 362 21.01 3.42 22.05
C ALA A 362 20.29 4.09 23.22
N ARG A 363 21.05 4.42 24.27
CA ARG A 363 20.53 5.23 25.36
C ARG A 363 20.01 6.49 24.69
N PRO A 364 18.73 6.86 24.85
CA PRO A 364 18.24 8.09 24.29
C PRO A 364 19.14 9.20 24.84
N ARG A 365 19.95 9.84 23.97
CA ARG A 365 20.49 11.16 24.30
C ARG A 365 19.26 11.99 24.62
N ASN A 366 19.15 12.39 25.88
CA ASN A 366 18.07 13.22 26.40
C ASN A 366 17.65 14.21 25.32
N SER A 367 16.39 14.17 24.90
CA SER A 367 15.79 15.18 24.03
C SER A 367 16.09 16.54 24.66
N GLN A 368 17.04 17.25 24.09
CA GLN A 368 17.42 18.56 24.56
C GLN A 368 16.28 19.48 24.09
N LYS A 369 15.26 19.64 24.93
CA LYS A 369 14.16 20.57 24.69
C LYS A 369 14.77 21.94 24.45
N SER A 370 14.72 22.40 23.20
CA SER A 370 15.14 23.75 22.88
C SER A 370 13.98 24.67 23.27
N LYS A 371 14.23 25.74 24.02
CA LYS A 371 13.20 26.71 24.45
C LYS A 371 12.71 27.58 23.27
N VAL A 372 12.39 26.98 22.13
CA VAL A 372 11.87 27.67 20.96
C VAL A 372 10.34 27.59 21.03
N THR A 373 9.69 28.73 21.03
CA THR A 373 8.22 28.83 20.93
C THR A 373 7.83 28.99 19.48
N PRO A 374 6.68 28.44 19.05
CA PRO A 374 6.19 28.66 17.69
C PRO A 374 5.82 30.13 17.49
N ASP A 375 6.08 30.67 16.30
CA ASP A 375 5.74 32.04 15.92
C ASP A 375 4.22 32.26 15.91
N ARG A 376 3.48 31.19 15.65
CA ARG A 376 2.02 31.15 15.58
C ARG A 376 1.52 29.98 16.40
N GLU A 377 0.50 30.22 17.23
CA GLU A 377 -0.05 29.18 18.11
C GLU A 377 -0.69 28.02 17.33
N LYS A 378 -1.24 28.30 16.14
CA LYS A 378 -1.92 27.33 15.26
C LYS A 378 -1.58 27.60 13.79
N PRO A 379 -0.42 27.15 13.29
CA PRO A 379 -0.05 27.30 11.87
C PRO A 379 -0.84 26.33 10.97
N PHE A 380 -1.32 25.22 11.53
CA PHE A 380 -2.20 24.27 10.88
C PHE A 380 -3.20 23.67 11.88
N VAL A 381 -4.24 23.02 11.35
CA VAL A 381 -5.18 22.16 12.08
C VAL A 381 -5.33 20.85 11.32
N PHE A 382 -5.79 19.80 11.99
CA PHE A 382 -5.96 18.48 11.37
C PHE A 382 -7.26 17.80 11.81
N ARG A 383 -7.80 16.94 10.95
CA ARG A 383 -8.93 16.05 11.25
C ARG A 383 -8.73 14.68 10.60
N SER A 384 -9.35 13.66 11.16
CA SER A 384 -9.46 12.35 10.50
C SER A 384 -10.40 12.43 9.30
N PHE A 385 -10.09 11.65 8.27
CA PHE A 385 -10.91 11.42 7.09
C PHE A 385 -10.82 9.92 6.74
N ASP A 386 -11.89 9.17 7.06
CA ASP A 386 -11.88 7.70 7.07
C ASP A 386 -10.68 7.14 7.85
N HIS A 387 -9.71 6.49 7.18
CA HIS A 387 -8.47 6.02 7.80
C HIS A 387 -7.30 7.00 7.70
N GLY A 388 -7.43 8.08 6.91
CA GLY A 388 -6.39 9.07 6.66
C GLY A 388 -6.57 10.38 7.44
N PHE A 389 -5.77 11.38 7.07
CA PHE A 389 -5.79 12.70 7.71
C PHE A 389 -5.87 13.83 6.70
N LEU A 390 -6.76 14.78 6.98
CA LEU A 390 -6.79 16.07 6.30
C LEU A 390 -6.14 17.12 7.21
N VAL A 391 -5.11 17.79 6.71
CA VAL A 391 -4.39 18.86 7.40
C VAL A 391 -4.64 20.16 6.64
N ALA A 392 -5.04 21.22 7.35
CA ALA A 392 -5.27 22.54 6.77
C ALA A 392 -4.27 23.54 7.34
N PHE A 393 -3.45 24.14 6.49
CA PHE A 393 -2.51 25.21 6.84
C PHE A 393 -3.17 26.57 6.71
N ALA A 394 -2.95 27.44 7.70
CA ALA A 394 -3.57 28.76 7.73
C ALA A 394 -3.04 29.71 6.66
N ASP A 395 -1.73 29.65 6.39
CA ASP A 395 -1.06 30.59 5.49
C ASP A 395 -1.32 30.24 4.02
N GLU A 396 -1.36 31.27 3.16
CA GLU A 396 -1.53 31.12 1.71
C GLU A 396 -0.35 30.34 1.08
N ASN A 397 0.84 30.47 1.66
CA ASN A 397 2.02 29.70 1.31
C ASN A 397 2.85 29.42 2.57
N PRO A 398 2.82 28.19 3.14
CA PRO A 398 3.58 27.84 4.33
C PRO A 398 5.06 27.53 4.04
N PHE A 399 5.52 27.68 2.79
CA PHE A 399 6.88 27.34 2.36
C PHE A 399 7.77 28.59 2.31
N PRO A 400 9.07 28.48 2.63
CA PRO A 400 9.84 27.25 2.89
C PRO A 400 9.59 26.59 4.27
N GLY A 401 8.94 27.32 5.20
CA GLY A 401 8.68 26.89 6.57
C GLY A 401 9.95 26.68 7.40
N LYS A 402 9.80 26.55 8.72
CA LYS A 402 10.92 26.25 9.63
C LYS A 402 11.07 24.75 9.88
N ARG A 403 12.29 24.30 10.18
CA ARG A 403 12.56 22.90 10.55
C ARG A 403 11.65 22.43 11.70
N GLU A 404 11.47 23.26 12.71
CA GLU A 404 10.65 22.98 13.89
C GLU A 404 9.16 22.86 13.55
N GLU A 405 8.65 23.67 12.62
CA GLU A 405 7.26 23.62 12.16
C GLU A 405 6.96 22.31 11.43
N TRP A 406 7.89 21.86 10.59
CA TRP A 406 7.76 20.56 9.93
C TRP A 406 7.88 19.40 10.92
N CYS A 407 8.82 19.47 11.88
CA CYS A 407 8.87 18.51 13.00
C CYS A 407 7.54 18.44 13.75
N TRP A 408 6.92 19.60 13.99
CA TRP A 408 5.63 19.70 14.67
C TRP A 408 4.51 19.00 13.89
N LEU A 409 4.45 19.15 12.57
CA LEU A 409 3.53 18.42 11.70
C LEU A 409 3.66 16.91 11.87
N PHE A 410 4.87 16.36 11.71
CA PHE A 410 5.09 14.91 11.77
C PHE A 410 4.91 14.32 13.18
N ASN A 411 5.23 15.09 14.23
CA ASN A 411 4.91 14.69 15.60
C ASN A 411 3.41 14.70 15.88
N THR A 412 2.67 15.61 15.25
CA THR A 412 1.20 15.68 15.34
C THR A 412 0.56 14.49 14.64
N LEU A 413 1.05 14.13 13.44
CA LEU A 413 0.56 12.98 12.68
C LEU A 413 0.96 11.63 13.31
N ASN A 414 1.98 11.57 14.17
CA ASN A 414 2.57 10.34 14.73
C ASN A 414 3.28 9.47 13.67
N ASN A 415 4.39 8.85 14.06
CA ASN A 415 5.22 7.98 13.21
C ASN A 415 4.43 6.87 12.52
N GLN A 416 3.37 6.38 13.16
CA GLN A 416 2.56 5.28 12.66
C GLN A 416 1.66 5.64 11.47
N ASP A 417 1.53 6.93 11.15
CA ASP A 417 0.61 7.42 10.14
C ASP A 417 1.35 7.89 8.87
N TRP A 418 2.60 8.33 9.01
CA TRP A 418 3.44 8.77 7.88
C TRP A 418 4.63 7.86 7.58
N MET A 419 5.10 7.01 8.51
CA MET A 419 6.11 5.98 8.19
C MET A 419 5.42 4.79 7.56
N TRP A 420 5.78 4.49 6.32
CA TRP A 420 5.13 3.44 5.54
C TRP A 420 5.10 2.09 6.28
N TYR A 421 6.23 1.68 6.86
CA TYR A 421 6.33 0.36 7.52
C TYR A 421 5.52 0.26 8.82
N GLN A 422 5.34 1.38 9.53
CA GLN A 422 4.53 1.39 10.75
C GLN A 422 3.05 1.39 10.38
N ARG A 423 2.66 2.20 9.40
CA ARG A 423 1.29 2.30 8.88
C ARG A 423 0.76 0.99 8.33
N HIS A 424 1.60 0.22 7.63
CA HIS A 424 1.26 -1.12 7.14
C HIS A 424 1.58 -2.24 8.13
N GLY A 425 2.41 -1.97 9.13
CA GLY A 425 2.86 -2.94 10.14
C GLY A 425 3.76 -4.05 9.59
N LEU A 426 4.40 -3.83 8.44
CA LEU A 426 5.32 -4.76 7.79
C LEU A 426 6.46 -4.01 7.09
N SER A 427 7.52 -4.73 6.75
CA SER A 427 8.65 -4.21 5.96
C SER A 427 8.96 -5.11 4.77
N PHE A 428 9.44 -4.51 3.68
CA PHE A 428 10.05 -5.20 2.54
C PHE A 428 11.58 -5.33 2.64
N HIS A 429 12.19 -4.82 3.72
CA HIS A 429 13.64 -4.84 3.91
C HIS A 429 14.09 -5.46 5.22
N ARG A 430 13.23 -5.42 6.24
CA ARG A 430 13.49 -5.94 7.58
C ARG A 430 12.64 -7.16 7.84
N GLU A 431 13.08 -7.99 8.78
CA GLU A 431 12.34 -9.17 9.20
C GLU A 431 10.97 -8.77 9.76
N ASN A 432 9.96 -9.57 9.42
CA ASN A 432 8.60 -9.43 9.92
C ASN A 432 8.39 -10.50 11.01
N PRO A 433 8.65 -10.19 12.31
CA PRO A 433 8.67 -11.18 13.38
C PRO A 433 7.27 -11.77 13.67
N GLN A 434 6.22 -11.01 13.42
CA GLN A 434 4.83 -11.40 13.65
C GLN A 434 4.18 -12.08 12.43
N TYR A 435 4.96 -12.51 11.44
CA TYR A 435 4.48 -13.25 10.29
C TYR A 435 3.69 -14.50 10.74
N TRP A 436 4.27 -15.30 11.63
CA TRP A 436 3.71 -16.58 12.07
C TRP A 436 2.46 -16.47 12.98
N ASN A 437 2.15 -15.28 13.51
CA ASN A 437 0.99 -15.07 14.40
C ASN A 437 -0.35 -15.20 13.68
N MET A 438 -0.36 -15.09 12.35
CA MET A 438 -1.57 -15.09 11.53
C MET A 438 -1.71 -16.37 10.71
N MET A 439 -1.05 -17.45 11.11
CA MET A 439 -1.20 -18.73 10.42
C MET A 439 -2.62 -19.29 10.61
N ILE A 440 -3.06 -20.09 9.64
CA ILE A 440 -4.36 -20.77 9.70
C ILE A 440 -4.26 -21.91 10.72
N PRO A 441 -5.10 -21.94 11.77
CA PRO A 441 -5.09 -23.02 12.75
C PRO A 441 -5.32 -24.39 12.10
N GLY A 442 -4.58 -25.42 12.52
CA GLY A 442 -4.73 -26.79 12.00
C GLY A 442 -4.11 -27.04 10.63
N VAL A 443 -3.51 -26.02 9.99
CA VAL A 443 -2.90 -26.13 8.66
C VAL A 443 -1.38 -26.12 8.78
N GLY A 444 -0.74 -27.15 8.23
CA GLY A 444 0.71 -27.34 8.35
C GLY A 444 1.14 -27.99 9.66
N ASP A 445 0.20 -28.33 10.54
CA ASP A 445 0.46 -29.16 11.71
C ASP A 445 0.82 -30.58 11.25
N ALA A 446 2.00 -31.07 11.64
CA ALA A 446 2.37 -32.44 11.38
C ALA A 446 1.38 -33.36 12.11
N PRO A 447 0.67 -34.29 11.43
CA PRO A 447 -0.27 -35.17 12.10
C PRO A 447 0.49 -36.33 12.75
N VAL A 448 1.34 -36.00 13.74
CA VAL A 448 2.31 -36.91 14.36
C VAL A 448 1.62 -38.17 14.87
N THR A 449 0.45 -38.03 15.50
CA THR A 449 -0.31 -39.17 16.01
C THR A 449 -0.81 -40.08 14.89
N SER A 450 -1.39 -39.53 13.83
CA SER A 450 -1.85 -40.30 12.66
C SER A 450 -0.69 -41.01 11.98
N PHE A 451 0.44 -40.31 11.78
CA PHE A 451 1.65 -40.90 11.21
C PHE A 451 2.21 -42.01 12.09
N LEU A 452 2.29 -41.81 13.40
CA LEU A 452 2.82 -42.80 14.34
C LEU A 452 1.95 -44.06 14.34
N VAL A 453 0.63 -43.92 14.42
CA VAL A 453 -0.30 -45.06 14.33
C VAL A 453 -0.12 -45.81 13.01
N LEU A 454 -0.01 -45.11 11.90
CA LEU A 454 0.06 -45.72 10.57
C LEU A 454 1.42 -46.38 10.30
N ILE A 455 2.53 -45.79 10.75
CA ILE A 455 3.87 -46.42 10.71
C ILE A 455 3.94 -47.61 11.67
N SER A 456 3.36 -47.52 12.87
CA SER A 456 3.27 -48.66 13.79
C SER A 456 2.49 -49.81 13.16
N LEU A 457 1.35 -49.51 12.52
CA LEU A 457 0.56 -50.50 11.79
C LEU A 457 1.37 -51.13 10.64
N PHE A 458 2.10 -50.33 9.87
CA PHE A 458 2.99 -50.81 8.80
C PHE A 458 4.03 -51.80 9.33
N VAL A 459 4.76 -51.43 10.38
CA VAL A 459 5.83 -52.26 10.96
C VAL A 459 5.26 -53.59 11.45
N VAL A 460 4.09 -53.58 12.08
CA VAL A 460 3.42 -54.80 12.56
C VAL A 460 2.93 -55.67 11.40
N VAL A 461 2.30 -55.07 10.39
CA VAL A 461 1.73 -55.80 9.25
C VAL A 461 2.84 -56.42 8.39
N ILE A 462 3.88 -55.65 8.05
CA ILE A 462 4.95 -56.11 7.15
C ILE A 462 6.03 -56.92 7.86
N GLY A 463 6.26 -56.69 9.15
CA GLY A 463 7.19 -57.48 9.96
C GLY A 463 6.53 -58.79 10.43
N PRO A 464 6.06 -58.83 11.69
CA PRO A 464 5.64 -60.09 12.32
C PRO A 464 4.46 -60.76 11.61
N VAL A 465 3.44 -60.01 11.18
CA VAL A 465 2.24 -60.61 10.58
C VAL A 465 2.56 -61.23 9.22
N ASN A 466 3.17 -60.47 8.30
CA ASN A 466 3.52 -60.98 6.97
C ASN A 466 4.51 -62.15 7.05
N TYR A 467 5.52 -62.07 7.93
CA TYR A 467 6.48 -63.15 8.14
C TYR A 467 5.80 -64.43 8.64
N VAL A 468 4.98 -64.36 9.69
CA VAL A 468 4.30 -65.55 10.26
C VAL A 468 3.35 -66.18 9.26
N VAL A 469 2.59 -65.38 8.51
CA VAL A 469 1.65 -65.87 7.48
C VAL A 469 2.40 -66.58 6.34
N LEU A 470 3.47 -65.98 5.81
CA LEU A 470 4.26 -66.56 4.72
C LEU A 470 5.08 -67.77 5.17
N HIS A 471 5.58 -67.77 6.41
CA HIS A 471 6.27 -68.89 7.02
C HIS A 471 5.35 -70.09 7.19
N ARG A 472 4.12 -69.89 7.72
CA ARG A 472 3.10 -70.95 7.81
C ARG A 472 2.70 -71.51 6.44
N ARG A 473 2.75 -70.69 5.39
CA ARG A 473 2.48 -71.10 4.00
C ARG A 473 3.70 -71.63 3.25
N ARG A 474 4.87 -71.76 3.91
CA ARG A 474 6.17 -72.19 3.33
C ARG A 474 6.58 -71.42 2.07
N LYS A 475 6.18 -70.15 1.96
CA LYS A 475 6.33 -69.30 0.77
C LYS A 475 7.16 -68.05 1.07
N LEU A 476 8.21 -68.17 1.89
CA LEU A 476 9.03 -67.03 2.34
C LEU A 476 9.64 -66.20 1.22
N PHE A 477 9.94 -66.79 0.04
CA PHE A 477 10.46 -66.03 -1.10
C PHE A 477 9.50 -64.93 -1.60
N PHE A 478 8.19 -65.03 -1.31
CA PHE A 478 7.22 -63.95 -1.60
C PHE A 478 7.42 -62.70 -0.73
N LEU A 479 8.29 -62.72 0.28
CA LEU A 479 8.72 -61.49 0.97
C LEU A 479 9.32 -60.47 0.00
N LEU A 480 10.02 -60.94 -1.05
CA LEU A 480 10.59 -60.09 -2.10
C LEU A 480 9.51 -59.28 -2.87
N LEU A 481 8.26 -59.75 -2.88
CA LEU A 481 7.14 -59.09 -3.56
C LEU A 481 6.21 -58.34 -2.59
N THR A 482 5.90 -58.96 -1.44
CA THR A 482 4.93 -58.44 -0.47
C THR A 482 5.45 -57.22 0.30
N VAL A 483 6.75 -57.15 0.58
CA VAL A 483 7.34 -55.99 1.26
C VAL A 483 7.28 -54.74 0.36
N PRO A 484 7.73 -54.75 -0.91
CA PRO A 484 7.56 -53.60 -1.80
C PRO A 484 6.11 -53.23 -2.07
N LEU A 485 5.21 -54.21 -2.30
CA LEU A 485 3.78 -53.93 -2.50
C LEU A 485 3.13 -53.31 -1.26
N GLY A 486 3.42 -53.87 -0.08
CA GLY A 486 2.91 -53.35 1.18
C GLY A 486 3.40 -51.93 1.46
N ALA A 487 4.68 -51.65 1.23
CA ALA A 487 5.23 -50.30 1.29
C ALA A 487 4.49 -49.37 0.31
N GLY A 488 4.27 -49.79 -0.95
CA GLY A 488 3.54 -49.01 -1.94
C GLY A 488 2.10 -48.68 -1.53
N VAL A 489 1.37 -49.65 -0.99
CA VAL A 489 -0.01 -49.43 -0.48
C VAL A 489 -0.02 -48.41 0.65
N ILE A 490 0.95 -48.47 1.56
CA ILE A 490 1.01 -47.56 2.70
C ILE A 490 1.44 -46.16 2.29
N THR A 491 2.40 -46.02 1.37
CA THR A 491 2.73 -44.73 0.78
C THR A 491 1.51 -44.12 0.08
N LEU A 492 0.73 -44.92 -0.66
CA LEU A 492 -0.50 -44.47 -1.30
C LEU A 492 -1.55 -44.06 -0.26
N ALA A 493 -1.69 -44.82 0.83
CA ALA A 493 -2.62 -44.51 1.92
C ALA A 493 -2.25 -43.23 2.66
N LEU A 494 -0.96 -42.99 2.92
CA LEU A 494 -0.46 -41.74 3.50
C LEU A 494 -0.73 -40.55 2.58
N PHE A 495 -0.46 -40.71 1.29
CA PHE A 495 -0.74 -39.67 0.29
C PHE A 495 -2.24 -39.38 0.20
N GLY A 496 -3.08 -40.43 0.19
CA GLY A 496 -4.53 -40.30 0.20
C GLY A 496 -5.06 -39.64 1.46
N TYR A 497 -4.52 -40.01 2.64
CA TYR A 497 -4.87 -39.38 3.92
C TYR A 497 -4.53 -37.90 3.91
N ALA A 498 -3.33 -37.51 3.48
CA ALA A 498 -2.93 -36.10 3.37
C ALA A 498 -3.86 -35.33 2.41
N LEU A 499 -4.23 -35.93 1.27
CA LEU A 499 -5.12 -35.30 0.29
C LEU A 499 -6.55 -35.10 0.82
N VAL A 500 -7.05 -36.03 1.64
CA VAL A 500 -8.36 -35.91 2.30
C VAL A 500 -8.33 -34.92 3.46
N ASN A 501 -7.29 -34.95 4.29
CA ASN A 501 -7.17 -34.11 5.48
C ASN A 501 -6.87 -32.64 5.15
N ASP A 502 -5.92 -32.40 4.24
CA ASP A 502 -5.53 -31.05 3.83
C ASP A 502 -6.55 -30.48 2.83
N GLY A 503 -7.22 -31.35 2.08
CA GLY A 503 -8.14 -30.99 1.01
C GLY A 503 -7.41 -30.48 -0.24
N LEU A 504 -8.18 -30.23 -1.30
CA LEU A 504 -7.67 -29.65 -2.55
C LEU A 504 -8.00 -28.15 -2.68
N GLY A 505 -8.87 -27.63 -1.81
CA GLY A 505 -9.30 -26.24 -1.81
C GLY A 505 -8.26 -25.27 -1.24
N VAL A 506 -8.64 -24.00 -1.24
CA VAL A 506 -7.89 -22.94 -0.57
C VAL A 506 -8.57 -22.63 0.76
N ARG A 507 -7.79 -22.67 1.84
CA ARG A 507 -8.20 -22.18 3.16
C ARG A 507 -7.57 -20.81 3.36
N VAL A 508 -8.31 -19.91 4.00
CA VAL A 508 -7.84 -18.57 4.29
C VAL A 508 -8.20 -18.19 5.73
N ARG A 509 -7.33 -17.44 6.38
CA ARG A 509 -7.65 -16.71 7.60
C ARG A 509 -7.54 -15.22 7.28
N VAL A 510 -8.56 -14.46 7.60
CA VAL A 510 -8.63 -13.03 7.26
C VAL A 510 -8.88 -12.21 8.51
N ARG A 511 -8.16 -11.10 8.63
CA ARG A 511 -8.53 -10.02 9.55
C ARG A 511 -8.79 -8.78 8.73
N SER A 512 -9.96 -8.18 8.86
CA SER A 512 -10.32 -6.99 8.09
C SER A 512 -10.99 -5.92 8.92
N LEU A 513 -10.75 -4.68 8.50
CA LEU A 513 -11.42 -3.48 8.95
C LEU A 513 -11.93 -2.75 7.70
N THR A 514 -13.24 -2.59 7.62
CA THR A 514 -13.90 -1.92 6.50
C THR A 514 -14.63 -0.71 7.03
N HIS A 515 -14.36 0.47 6.49
CA HIS A 515 -15.16 1.66 6.72
C HIS A 515 -16.10 1.90 5.54
N ILE A 516 -17.34 2.29 5.82
CA ILE A 516 -18.37 2.62 4.83
C ILE A 516 -18.93 4.00 5.17
N ASP A 517 -18.76 4.94 4.27
CA ASP A 517 -19.44 6.24 4.33
C ASP A 517 -20.64 6.20 3.39
N GLN A 518 -21.84 6.04 3.97
CA GLN A 518 -23.08 5.94 3.18
C GLN A 518 -23.48 7.27 2.55
N ALA A 519 -23.09 8.40 3.16
CA ALA A 519 -23.43 9.73 2.65
C ALA A 519 -22.70 10.01 1.34
N THR A 520 -21.42 9.63 1.25
CA THR A 520 -20.63 9.78 0.03
C THR A 520 -20.58 8.54 -0.85
N GLY A 521 -21.21 7.44 -0.43
CA GLY A 521 -21.25 6.16 -1.15
C GLY A 521 -19.87 5.53 -1.34
N GLN A 522 -18.99 5.64 -0.33
CA GLN A 522 -17.63 5.12 -0.38
C GLN A 522 -17.37 4.02 0.62
N THR A 523 -16.39 3.19 0.28
CA THR A 523 -15.82 2.23 1.20
C THR A 523 -14.31 2.21 1.11
N VAL A 524 -13.68 1.96 2.24
CA VAL A 524 -12.28 1.60 2.32
C VAL A 524 -12.15 0.34 3.18
N SER A 525 -11.36 -0.62 2.73
CA SER A 525 -11.17 -1.89 3.41
C SER A 525 -9.68 -2.20 3.50
N TRP A 526 -9.22 -2.45 4.72
CA TRP A 526 -7.90 -3.01 5.00
C TRP A 526 -8.07 -4.46 5.42
N SER A 527 -7.29 -5.35 4.82
CA SER A 527 -7.30 -6.76 5.22
C SER A 527 -5.89 -7.36 5.21
N ARG A 528 -5.63 -8.17 6.23
CA ARG A 528 -4.49 -9.09 6.27
C ARG A 528 -5.03 -10.49 6.03
N GLN A 529 -4.48 -11.17 5.05
CA GLN A 529 -5.01 -12.44 4.55
C GLN A 529 -3.90 -13.49 4.53
N SER A 530 -4.12 -14.62 5.19
CA SER A 530 -3.21 -15.77 5.24
C SER A 530 -3.84 -16.92 4.50
N TYR A 531 -3.16 -17.44 3.49
CA TYR A 531 -3.66 -18.49 2.63
C TYR A 531 -2.89 -19.79 2.82
N TYR A 532 -3.59 -20.89 2.59
CA TYR A 532 -3.01 -22.18 2.29
C TYR A 532 -3.80 -22.81 1.16
N ALA A 533 -3.10 -23.18 0.10
CA ALA A 533 -3.70 -23.90 -1.02
C ALA A 533 -3.29 -25.36 -0.98
N GLY A 534 -4.25 -26.28 -0.88
CA GLY A 534 -3.97 -27.70 -1.12
C GLY A 534 -3.47 -27.91 -2.56
N LEU A 535 -4.21 -27.34 -3.51
CA LEU A 535 -3.81 -27.15 -4.90
C LEU A 535 -3.93 -25.67 -5.28
N ALA A 536 -2.83 -25.05 -5.70
CA ALA A 536 -2.83 -23.65 -6.11
C ALA A 536 -3.65 -23.45 -7.41
N PRO A 537 -4.43 -22.37 -7.51
CA PRO A 537 -5.13 -22.03 -8.76
C PRO A 537 -4.15 -21.84 -9.92
N SER A 538 -4.35 -22.53 -11.03
CA SER A 538 -3.46 -22.46 -12.20
C SER A 538 -3.42 -21.08 -12.86
N ALA A 539 -4.50 -20.31 -12.74
CA ALA A 539 -4.61 -18.94 -13.24
C ALA A 539 -4.01 -17.89 -12.27
N GLY A 540 -3.56 -18.30 -11.08
CA GLY A 540 -3.14 -17.41 -10.02
C GLY A 540 -4.30 -16.78 -9.25
N MET A 541 -4.04 -15.65 -8.58
CA MET A 541 -5.02 -14.91 -7.79
C MET A 541 -5.49 -13.66 -8.56
N SER A 542 -6.77 -13.32 -8.50
CA SER A 542 -7.35 -12.19 -9.23
C SER A 542 -7.94 -11.14 -8.29
N PHE A 543 -7.42 -9.93 -8.37
CA PHE A 543 -7.85 -8.78 -7.59
C PHE A 543 -8.39 -7.67 -8.51
N PRO A 544 -9.35 -6.87 -8.03
CA PRO A 544 -9.86 -5.74 -8.80
C PRO A 544 -8.80 -4.64 -8.98
N LEU A 545 -9.00 -3.73 -9.94
CA LEU A 545 -8.01 -2.71 -10.31
C LEU A 545 -7.80 -1.65 -9.22
N ASP A 546 -8.75 -1.53 -8.32
CA ASP A 546 -8.78 -0.62 -7.18
C ASP A 546 -8.29 -1.31 -5.89
N ALA A 547 -7.54 -2.42 -6.01
CA ALA A 547 -6.91 -3.12 -4.90
C ALA A 547 -5.38 -2.94 -4.94
N ALA A 548 -4.82 -2.37 -3.87
CA ALA A 548 -3.39 -2.42 -3.62
C ALA A 548 -3.06 -3.72 -2.86
N VAL A 549 -2.18 -4.54 -3.41
CA VAL A 549 -1.83 -5.86 -2.87
C VAL A 549 -0.35 -5.96 -2.53
N TYR A 550 -0.05 -6.22 -1.27
CA TYR A 550 1.32 -6.30 -0.74
C TYR A 550 1.60 -7.69 -0.17
N PRO A 551 2.61 -8.42 -0.70
CA PRO A 551 2.99 -9.69 -0.12
C PRO A 551 3.67 -9.47 1.24
N ILE A 552 3.36 -10.30 2.22
CA ILE A 552 4.11 -10.34 3.48
C ILE A 552 5.08 -11.50 3.39
N ASP A 553 6.37 -11.21 3.50
CA ASP A 553 7.41 -12.22 3.63
C ASP A 553 7.95 -12.16 5.06
N HIS A 554 8.15 -13.30 5.73
CA HIS A 554 8.85 -13.32 7.01
C HIS A 554 10.24 -12.65 6.90
N ARG A 555 10.95 -12.95 5.81
CA ARG A 555 12.26 -12.40 5.46
C ARG A 555 12.25 -11.94 4.01
N PRO A 556 11.99 -10.64 3.76
CA PRO A 556 11.74 -10.15 2.40
C PRO A 556 13.03 -10.10 1.57
N THR A 557 14.19 -9.82 2.17
CA THR A 557 15.50 -9.83 1.49
C THR A 557 16.19 -11.18 1.62
N GLY A 558 16.74 -11.70 0.53
CA GLY A 558 17.57 -12.91 0.51
C GLY A 558 18.90 -12.75 1.27
N ARG A 559 19.50 -13.87 1.71
CA ARG A 559 20.84 -13.91 2.34
C ARG A 559 21.92 -13.77 1.27
N TYR A 560 22.93 -12.90 1.45
CA TYR A 560 24.05 -12.76 0.50
C TYR A 560 24.53 -14.11 -0.05
N GLY A 561 24.46 -14.30 -1.38
CA GLY A 561 24.82 -15.54 -2.09
C GLY A 561 23.69 -16.56 -2.34
N GLN A 562 22.48 -16.37 -1.81
CA GLN A 562 21.32 -17.22 -2.11
C GLN A 562 20.29 -16.54 -3.02
N PRO A 563 20.11 -16.99 -4.28
CA PRO A 563 19.07 -16.43 -5.14
C PRO A 563 17.70 -16.73 -4.53
N LYS A 564 17.00 -15.69 -4.08
CA LYS A 564 15.59 -15.79 -3.73
C LYS A 564 14.75 -15.32 -4.92
N ASP A 565 15.01 -15.79 -6.14
CA ASP A 565 14.13 -15.44 -7.25
C ASP A 565 12.83 -16.26 -7.11
N LEU A 566 11.88 -15.73 -6.32
CA LEU A 566 10.53 -16.30 -6.21
C LEU A 566 9.76 -16.18 -7.53
N GLY A 567 10.28 -15.44 -8.52
CA GLY A 567 9.66 -15.30 -9.84
C GLY A 567 8.23 -14.75 -9.75
N ARG A 568 8.02 -13.67 -8.98
CA ARG A 568 6.70 -13.04 -8.87
C ARG A 568 6.30 -12.42 -10.19
N SER A 569 5.09 -12.71 -10.67
CA SER A 569 4.55 -12.09 -11.90
C SER A 569 3.12 -11.62 -11.72
N VAL A 570 2.83 -10.47 -12.32
CA VAL A 570 1.52 -9.82 -12.35
C VAL A 570 1.12 -9.56 -13.78
N ARG A 571 -0.16 -9.74 -14.11
CA ARG A 571 -0.74 -9.38 -15.39
C ARG A 571 -1.91 -8.42 -15.19
N TRP A 572 -1.88 -7.29 -15.89
CA TRP A 572 -2.96 -6.31 -15.93
C TRP A 572 -3.84 -6.53 -17.16
N SER A 573 -5.05 -7.05 -16.96
CA SER A 573 -6.00 -7.33 -18.05
C SER A 573 -7.45 -7.11 -17.60
N GLY A 574 -7.85 -5.86 -17.37
CA GLY A 574 -9.16 -5.49 -16.79
C GLY A 574 -9.30 -5.78 -15.29
N GLU A 575 -8.41 -6.61 -14.75
CA GLU A 575 -8.19 -6.91 -13.35
C GLU A 575 -6.68 -7.12 -13.12
N GLN A 576 -6.26 -7.14 -11.85
CA GLN A 576 -4.90 -7.44 -11.42
C GLN A 576 -4.78 -8.95 -11.15
N ARG A 577 -4.10 -9.69 -12.04
CA ARG A 577 -3.85 -11.12 -11.84
C ARG A 577 -2.44 -11.38 -11.34
N LEU A 578 -2.31 -11.90 -10.13
CA LEU A 578 -1.06 -12.39 -9.54
C LEU A 578 -0.82 -13.82 -10.02
N THR A 579 -0.09 -13.96 -11.14
CA THR A 579 -0.01 -15.21 -11.91
C THR A 579 1.00 -16.22 -11.36
N GLN A 580 2.05 -15.78 -10.67
CA GLN A 580 3.11 -16.67 -10.18
C GLN A 580 3.78 -16.08 -8.93
N GLY A 581 4.24 -16.95 -8.01
CA GLY A 581 5.08 -16.56 -6.87
C GLY A 581 4.35 -15.95 -5.67
N TYR A 582 3.01 -15.94 -5.71
CA TYR A 582 2.16 -15.41 -4.64
C TYR A 582 1.44 -16.50 -3.83
N LEU A 583 1.02 -17.60 -4.45
CA LEU A 583 0.39 -18.73 -3.78
C LEU A 583 0.80 -20.04 -4.45
N ASN A 584 1.55 -20.88 -3.74
CA ASN A 584 1.96 -22.20 -4.25
C ASN A 584 1.22 -23.33 -3.51
N SER A 585 1.09 -24.48 -4.17
CA SER A 585 0.47 -25.67 -3.57
C SER A 585 1.24 -26.12 -2.33
N ARG A 586 0.50 -26.45 -1.27
CA ARG A 586 1.01 -26.90 0.03
C ARG A 586 2.01 -25.93 0.68
N SER A 587 1.85 -24.63 0.42
CA SER A 587 2.62 -23.56 1.04
C SER A 587 1.68 -22.52 1.65
N THR A 588 2.16 -21.81 2.66
CA THR A 588 1.46 -20.64 3.19
C THR A 588 1.96 -19.37 2.53
N ALA A 589 1.03 -18.46 2.29
CA ALA A 589 1.30 -17.13 1.78
C ALA A 589 0.49 -16.11 2.56
N GLN A 590 1.00 -14.89 2.70
CA GLN A 590 0.27 -13.80 3.33
C GLN A 590 0.27 -12.56 2.46
N LEU A 591 -0.86 -11.86 2.43
CA LEU A 591 -1.04 -10.60 1.72
C LEU A 591 -1.65 -9.55 2.66
N ILE A 592 -1.27 -8.29 2.48
CA ILE A 592 -2.12 -7.15 2.83
C ILE A 592 -2.84 -6.72 1.56
N VAL A 593 -4.15 -6.51 1.67
CA VAL A 593 -4.99 -5.99 0.59
C VAL A 593 -5.73 -4.77 1.10
N ILE A 594 -5.59 -3.66 0.37
CA ILE A 594 -6.27 -2.40 0.62
C ILE A 594 -7.14 -2.10 -0.59
N GLU A 595 -8.43 -1.90 -0.36
CA GLU A 595 -9.41 -1.58 -1.40
C GLU A 595 -10.13 -0.27 -1.04
N SER A 596 -10.28 0.63 -2.00
CA SER A 596 -11.08 1.85 -1.85
C SER A 596 -11.91 2.06 -3.10
N ARG A 597 -13.25 2.09 -2.95
CA ARG A 597 -14.20 2.10 -4.07
C ARG A 597 -15.56 2.66 -3.71
N ASP A 598 -16.39 2.82 -4.75
CA ASP A 598 -17.79 3.19 -4.58
C ASP A 598 -18.59 1.98 -4.06
N THR A 599 -19.56 2.23 -3.19
CA THR A 599 -20.39 1.19 -2.60
C THR A 599 -21.82 1.67 -2.37
N SER A 600 -22.77 0.74 -2.43
CA SER A 600 -24.13 0.91 -1.94
C SER A 600 -24.42 0.05 -0.70
N LEU A 601 -23.41 -0.65 -0.18
CA LEU A 601 -23.52 -1.47 1.01
C LEU A 601 -23.67 -0.57 2.24
N GLY A 602 -24.37 -1.04 3.25
CA GLY A 602 -24.62 -0.26 4.45
C GLY A 602 -25.54 -0.94 5.47
N ILE A 603 -25.85 -0.21 6.53
CA ILE A 603 -26.93 -0.49 7.48
C ILE A 603 -27.91 0.69 7.38
N ASP A 604 -29.13 0.41 6.97
CA ASP A 604 -30.20 1.41 6.99
C ASP A 604 -30.81 1.40 8.39
N VAL A 605 -30.81 2.55 9.07
CA VAL A 605 -31.39 2.71 10.41
C VAL A 605 -32.64 3.59 10.29
N GLU A 606 -33.79 3.03 10.64
CA GLU A 606 -35.07 3.73 10.61
C GLU A 606 -35.59 3.93 12.03
N GLU A 607 -35.88 5.19 12.39
CA GLU A 607 -36.52 5.54 13.65
C GLU A 607 -38.03 5.29 13.54
N SER A 608 -38.58 4.38 14.35
CA SER A 608 -40.03 4.14 14.38
C SER A 608 -40.79 5.29 15.03
N GLN A 609 -42.06 5.51 14.63
CA GLN A 609 -42.97 6.42 15.32
C GLN A 609 -43.17 6.00 16.77
N ALA A 610 -43.17 6.98 17.69
CA ALA A 610 -43.31 6.73 19.12
C ALA A 610 -44.54 5.89 19.44
N ASP A 611 -44.33 4.80 20.18
CA ASP A 611 -45.42 3.96 20.66
C ASP A 611 -46.24 4.71 21.74
N VAL A 612 -47.41 4.18 22.13
CA VAL A 612 -48.33 4.83 23.11
C VAL A 612 -47.68 5.14 24.48
N SER A 613 -46.49 4.56 24.74
CA SER A 613 -45.64 4.77 25.92
C SER A 613 -44.54 5.84 25.76
N GLY A 614 -44.38 6.43 24.56
CA GLY A 614 -43.37 7.45 24.25
C GLY A 614 -41.96 6.91 23.97
N SER A 615 -41.75 5.59 23.88
CA SER A 615 -40.46 4.99 23.55
C SER A 615 -40.39 4.60 22.07
N THR A 616 -39.39 5.12 21.35
CA THR A 616 -39.07 4.78 19.95
C THR A 616 -37.94 3.75 19.93
N THR A 617 -38.21 2.51 19.52
CA THR A 617 -37.15 1.53 19.25
C THR A 617 -36.78 1.58 17.77
N PRO A 618 -35.57 2.04 17.41
CA PRO A 618 -35.14 2.08 16.02
C PRO A 618 -34.98 0.67 15.45
N HIS A 619 -35.13 0.54 14.14
CA HIS A 619 -34.90 -0.69 13.40
C HIS A 619 -33.68 -0.55 12.51
N ALA A 620 -32.93 -1.64 12.35
CA ALA A 620 -31.83 -1.71 11.39
C ALA A 620 -32.13 -2.75 10.31
N THR A 621 -31.84 -2.39 9.05
CA THR A 621 -31.89 -3.29 7.90
C THR A 621 -30.48 -3.51 7.34
N ASN A 622 -30.09 -4.79 7.21
CA ASN A 622 -28.75 -5.15 6.75
C ASN A 622 -28.65 -5.14 5.22
N ARG A 623 -27.85 -4.21 4.69
CA ARG A 623 -27.46 -4.13 3.27
C ARG A 623 -25.96 -4.37 3.04
N LEU A 624 -25.24 -4.95 4.00
CA LEU A 624 -23.82 -5.24 3.87
C LEU A 624 -23.54 -6.42 2.92
N GLY A 625 -24.57 -7.16 2.51
CA GLY A 625 -24.42 -8.34 1.64
C GLY A 625 -23.85 -9.57 2.35
N VAL A 626 -23.59 -9.46 3.65
CA VAL A 626 -23.05 -10.51 4.52
C VAL A 626 -23.86 -10.56 5.82
N GLU A 627 -23.89 -11.73 6.48
CA GLU A 627 -24.57 -11.85 7.77
C GLU A 627 -23.81 -11.06 8.84
N VAL A 628 -24.56 -10.29 9.62
CA VAL A 628 -24.04 -9.53 10.76
C VAL A 628 -24.26 -10.33 12.03
N GLU A 629 -23.17 -10.67 12.71
CA GLU A 629 -23.21 -11.40 13.98
C GLU A 629 -23.61 -10.47 15.13
N GLU A 630 -23.00 -9.28 15.17
CA GLU A 630 -23.26 -8.24 16.15
C GLU A 630 -23.30 -6.88 15.46
N LEU A 631 -24.29 -6.05 15.81
CA LEU A 631 -24.42 -4.69 15.35
C LEU A 631 -24.57 -3.76 16.55
N LEU A 632 -23.75 -2.73 16.62
CA LEU A 632 -23.93 -1.56 17.49
C LEU A 632 -24.15 -0.33 16.61
N VAL A 633 -25.15 0.46 16.99
CA VAL A 633 -25.50 1.72 16.34
C VAL A 633 -25.53 2.81 17.40
N CYS A 634 -24.91 3.95 17.10
CA CYS A 634 -25.15 5.21 17.80
C CYS A 634 -26.30 5.91 17.05
N ALA A 635 -27.47 5.95 17.68
CA ALA A 635 -28.68 6.56 17.11
C ALA A 635 -28.51 8.09 16.94
N THR A 636 -29.44 8.76 16.27
CA THR A 636 -29.38 10.22 16.02
C THR A 636 -29.37 11.03 17.32
N ASP A 637 -30.01 10.52 18.37
CA ASP A 637 -30.03 11.09 19.72
C ASP A 637 -28.75 10.79 20.54
N GLY A 638 -27.79 10.09 19.94
CA GLY A 638 -26.55 9.64 20.59
C GLY A 638 -26.72 8.42 21.50
N LEU A 639 -27.91 7.81 21.55
CA LEU A 639 -28.13 6.62 22.37
C LEU A 639 -27.58 5.36 21.68
N PRO A 640 -26.84 4.51 22.42
CA PRO A 640 -26.37 3.25 21.89
C PRO A 640 -27.45 2.19 21.87
N VAL A 641 -27.68 1.64 20.69
CA VAL A 641 -28.63 0.56 20.46
C VAL A 641 -27.97 -0.55 19.66
N ALA A 642 -28.34 -1.80 19.90
CA ALA A 642 -27.67 -2.95 19.29
C ALA A 642 -28.65 -4.07 18.94
N CYS A 643 -28.20 -4.98 18.09
CA CYS A 643 -28.83 -6.28 17.89
C CYS A 643 -27.78 -7.35 17.57
N SER A 644 -28.14 -8.62 17.79
CA SER A 644 -27.31 -9.76 17.37
C SER A 644 -28.04 -10.53 16.27
N LYS A 645 -27.27 -11.16 15.36
CA LYS A 645 -27.75 -12.01 14.27
C LYS A 645 -28.75 -11.30 13.35
N LEU A 646 -28.23 -10.40 12.52
CA LEU A 646 -29.00 -9.70 11.50
C LEU A 646 -28.68 -10.30 10.12
N PRO A 647 -29.60 -11.13 9.54
CA PRO A 647 -29.35 -11.82 8.29
C PRO A 647 -29.27 -10.86 7.10
N ILE A 648 -28.75 -11.34 5.97
CA ILE A 648 -28.60 -10.56 4.74
C ILE A 648 -29.97 -10.07 4.27
N GLY A 649 -30.14 -8.75 4.12
CA GLY A 649 -31.41 -8.12 3.73
C GLY A 649 -32.49 -8.15 4.82
N GLY A 650 -32.19 -8.68 6.01
CA GLY A 650 -33.13 -8.75 7.12
C GLY A 650 -33.21 -7.43 7.89
N THR A 651 -34.33 -7.26 8.58
CA THR A 651 -34.59 -6.13 9.49
C THR A 651 -34.78 -6.65 10.91
N SER A 652 -34.23 -5.94 11.90
CA SER A 652 -34.40 -6.27 13.32
C SER A 652 -34.59 -5.01 14.16
N HIS A 653 -35.33 -5.14 15.27
CA HIS A 653 -35.44 -4.10 16.27
C HIS A 653 -34.11 -3.97 17.03
N LEU A 654 -33.67 -2.73 17.23
CA LEU A 654 -32.52 -2.43 18.07
C LEU A 654 -32.97 -2.24 19.51
N ARG A 655 -32.19 -2.79 20.44
CA ARG A 655 -32.40 -2.61 21.89
C ARG A 655 -31.34 -1.69 22.45
N THR A 656 -31.69 -0.85 23.41
CA THR A 656 -30.70 -0.09 24.18
C THR A 656 -29.76 -1.05 24.89
N VAL A 657 -28.46 -0.76 24.84
CA VAL A 657 -27.43 -1.59 25.48
C VAL A 657 -26.57 -0.74 26.41
N GLU A 658 -26.27 -1.28 27.60
CA GLU A 658 -25.30 -0.66 28.49
C GLU A 658 -23.88 -0.79 27.93
N THR A 659 -23.11 0.29 28.01
CA THR A 659 -21.73 0.35 27.50
C THR A 659 -20.87 -0.83 27.90
N LYS A 660 -20.99 -1.24 29.17
CA LYS A 660 -20.20 -2.33 29.72
C LYS A 660 -20.55 -3.69 29.09
N GLU A 661 -21.84 -3.97 28.87
CA GLU A 661 -22.29 -5.23 28.25
C GLU A 661 -21.69 -5.37 26.85
N PHE A 662 -21.73 -4.30 26.06
CA PHE A 662 -21.17 -4.30 24.72
C PHE A 662 -19.64 -4.44 24.74
N THR A 663 -18.92 -3.63 25.53
CA THR A 663 -17.46 -3.68 25.60
C THR A 663 -16.94 -5.04 26.08
N ASP A 664 -17.61 -5.67 27.06
CA ASP A 664 -17.24 -7.01 27.55
C ASP A 664 -17.44 -8.08 26.46
N ARG A 665 -18.56 -8.03 25.76
CA ARG A 665 -18.86 -8.94 24.65
C ARG A 665 -17.87 -8.77 23.49
N TRP A 666 -17.61 -7.52 23.11
CA TRP A 666 -16.64 -7.18 22.08
C TRP A 666 -15.22 -7.64 22.44
N SER A 667 -14.78 -7.34 23.66
CA SER A 667 -13.46 -7.75 24.17
C SER A 667 -13.28 -9.25 24.12
N LYS A 668 -14.34 -10.01 24.41
CA LYS A 668 -14.33 -11.47 24.31
C LYS A 668 -14.21 -11.97 22.87
N LEU A 669 -14.98 -11.41 21.93
CA LEU A 669 -14.90 -11.74 20.50
C LEU A 669 -13.52 -11.40 19.93
N PHE A 670 -13.02 -10.20 20.22
CA PHE A 670 -11.70 -9.77 19.80
C PHE A 670 -10.59 -10.65 20.39
N ALA A 671 -10.66 -10.98 21.68
CA ALA A 671 -9.68 -11.85 22.34
C ALA A 671 -9.65 -13.26 21.72
N ALA A 672 -10.81 -13.82 21.38
CA ALA A 672 -10.90 -15.12 20.71
C ALA A 672 -10.28 -15.11 19.31
N ALA A 673 -10.38 -13.96 18.61
CA ALA A 673 -9.84 -13.77 17.27
C ALA A 673 -8.36 -13.34 17.22
N ARG A 674 -7.70 -13.13 18.37
CA ARG A 674 -6.33 -12.58 18.40
C ARG A 674 -5.33 -13.45 17.61
N PRO A 675 -4.48 -12.83 16.78
CA PRO A 675 -3.33 -13.52 16.18
C PRO A 675 -2.41 -14.07 17.27
N GLN A 676 -2.13 -15.37 17.20
CA GLN A 676 -1.22 -16.06 18.09
C GLN A 676 -0.51 -17.14 17.28
N PHE A 677 0.68 -17.55 17.74
CA PHE A 677 1.35 -18.69 17.15
C PHE A 677 0.43 -19.92 17.20
N PRO A 678 0.41 -20.75 16.13
CA PRO A 678 -0.28 -22.04 16.19
C PRO A 678 0.21 -22.86 17.38
N ILE A 679 -0.70 -23.62 17.99
CA ILE A 679 -0.37 -24.48 19.13
C ILE A 679 0.68 -25.50 18.70
N GLY A 680 1.80 -25.58 19.41
CA GLY A 680 2.91 -26.50 19.08
C GLY A 680 3.89 -25.99 18.03
N PHE A 681 3.67 -24.80 17.47
CA PHE A 681 4.63 -24.15 16.57
C PHE A 681 5.75 -23.48 17.38
N ASP A 682 6.98 -23.98 17.24
CA ASP A 682 8.17 -23.31 17.76
C ASP A 682 8.85 -22.51 16.62
N PRO A 683 8.77 -21.16 16.63
CA PRO A 683 9.44 -20.35 15.61
C PRO A 683 10.96 -20.59 15.58
N ASN A 684 11.57 -20.93 16.73
CA ASN A 684 12.99 -21.23 16.79
C ASN A 684 13.34 -22.54 16.08
N GLN A 685 12.41 -23.50 15.94
CA GLN A 685 12.67 -24.73 15.19
C GLN A 685 12.69 -24.49 13.68
N VAL A 686 11.85 -23.58 13.16
CA VAL A 686 11.92 -23.16 11.75
C VAL A 686 13.23 -22.41 11.48
N GLU A 687 13.66 -21.58 12.43
CA GLU A 687 14.96 -20.92 12.37
C GLU A 687 16.11 -21.92 12.42
N ASN A 688 16.06 -22.90 13.33
CA ASN A 688 17.10 -23.92 13.50
C ASN A 688 17.14 -24.92 12.34
N ALA A 689 16.01 -25.31 11.75
CA ALA A 689 15.99 -26.16 10.55
C ALA A 689 16.71 -25.50 9.36
N SER A 690 16.62 -24.17 9.25
CA SER A 690 17.37 -23.38 8.28
C SER A 690 18.84 -23.13 8.68
N ALA A 691 19.19 -23.34 9.95
CA ALA A 691 20.55 -23.23 10.49
C ALA A 691 21.33 -24.57 10.43
N ILE A 692 20.64 -25.72 10.53
CA ILE A 692 21.24 -27.06 10.43
C ILE A 692 21.93 -27.28 9.07
N PHE A 693 21.48 -26.60 8.01
CA PHE A 693 22.08 -26.66 6.67
C PHE A 693 22.93 -25.42 6.31
N GLY A 694 23.24 -24.52 7.24
CA GLY A 694 24.10 -23.37 6.97
C GLY A 694 24.35 -22.45 8.16
N ASN A 695 25.63 -22.24 8.47
CA ASN A 695 26.13 -21.37 9.54
C ASN A 695 25.55 -19.94 9.40
N SER A 696 24.71 -19.53 10.35
CA SER A 696 23.70 -18.48 10.17
C SER A 696 24.02 -17.17 10.93
N SER A 697 25.04 -16.44 10.50
CA SER A 697 25.21 -15.02 10.83
C SER A 697 24.79 -14.18 9.61
N GLY A 698 23.48 -14.03 9.43
CA GLY A 698 22.92 -13.24 8.33
C GLY A 698 23.17 -11.75 8.53
N TYR A 699 23.99 -11.14 7.67
CA TYR A 699 24.02 -9.69 7.49
C TYR A 699 22.68 -9.27 6.86
N TRP A 700 21.69 -8.97 7.69
CA TRP A 700 20.45 -8.35 7.25
C TRP A 700 20.73 -6.94 6.73
N GLN A 701 20.00 -6.53 5.69
CA GLN A 701 20.21 -5.23 5.08
C GLN A 701 20.01 -4.11 6.12
N GLN A 702 20.93 -3.14 6.15
CA GLN A 702 21.01 -2.11 7.20
C GLN A 702 20.01 -0.95 7.02
N ILE A 703 18.94 -1.13 6.23
CA ILE A 703 17.92 -0.10 6.00
C ILE A 703 17.16 0.12 7.32
N ASP A 704 17.02 1.39 7.70
CA ASP A 704 16.30 1.79 8.92
C ASP A 704 16.84 1.13 10.20
N ARG A 705 18.14 0.79 10.21
CA ARG A 705 18.82 0.17 11.35
C ARG A 705 18.77 1.13 12.55
N GLY A 706 18.34 0.64 13.70
CA GLY A 706 18.17 1.43 14.92
C GLY A 706 16.75 1.95 15.13
N LEU A 707 15.88 1.88 14.13
CA LEU A 707 14.45 2.19 14.30
C LEU A 707 13.69 0.98 14.89
N PRO A 708 12.52 1.21 15.54
CA PRO A 708 11.67 0.14 16.02
C PRO A 708 11.38 -0.89 14.91
N ALA A 709 11.42 -2.16 15.28
CA ALA A 709 11.14 -3.26 14.36
C ALA A 709 9.71 -3.14 13.79
N PRO A 710 9.47 -3.60 12.54
CA PRO A 710 8.13 -3.69 12.00
C PRO A 710 7.23 -4.53 12.90
N THR A 711 6.04 -4.02 13.18
CA THR A 711 5.04 -4.70 14.02
C THR A 711 3.66 -4.47 13.44
N THR A 712 2.90 -5.54 13.29
CA THR A 712 1.53 -5.50 12.78
C THR A 712 0.62 -4.72 13.72
N ALA A 713 0.96 -4.61 15.01
CA ALA A 713 0.21 -3.83 16.00
C ALA A 713 0.20 -2.31 15.76
N THR A 714 1.11 -1.79 14.92
CA THR A 714 1.11 -0.37 14.51
C THR A 714 0.32 -0.14 13.22
N SER A 715 -0.08 -1.20 12.51
CA SER A 715 -0.82 -1.04 11.25
C SER A 715 -2.17 -0.36 11.45
N ILE A 716 -2.65 0.38 10.44
CA ILE A 716 -4.01 0.97 10.46
C ILE A 716 -5.06 -0.09 10.81
N LEU A 717 -4.97 -1.27 10.21
CA LEU A 717 -5.85 -2.40 10.47
C LEU A 717 -5.89 -2.78 11.96
N GLU A 718 -4.76 -3.17 12.54
CA GLU A 718 -4.76 -3.68 13.92
C GLU A 718 -4.95 -2.58 14.96
N ARG A 719 -4.53 -1.34 14.67
CA ARG A 719 -4.85 -0.18 15.51
C ARG A 719 -6.35 0.09 15.50
N GLY A 720 -6.98 0.19 14.33
CA GLY A 720 -8.41 0.41 14.21
C GLY A 720 -9.23 -0.69 14.89
N LEU A 721 -8.88 -1.96 14.71
CA LEU A 721 -9.56 -3.06 15.42
C LEU A 721 -9.39 -2.99 16.94
N ARG A 722 -8.20 -2.60 17.43
CA ARG A 722 -7.94 -2.42 18.86
C ARG A 722 -8.68 -1.22 19.42
N ASP A 723 -8.71 -0.11 18.69
CA ASP A 723 -9.31 1.15 19.11
C ASP A 723 -10.82 0.98 19.19
N ILE A 724 -11.45 0.30 18.22
CA ILE A 724 -12.86 -0.13 18.30
C ILE A 724 -13.12 -0.97 19.56
N GLY A 725 -12.20 -1.88 19.91
CA GLY A 725 -12.32 -2.67 21.13
C GLY A 725 -12.21 -1.87 22.44
N ASN A 726 -11.69 -0.64 22.37
CA ASN A 726 -11.56 0.28 23.48
C ASN A 726 -12.54 1.46 23.41
N VAL A 727 -13.40 1.51 22.39
CA VAL A 727 -14.36 2.62 22.21
C VAL A 727 -15.22 2.72 23.46
N LYS A 728 -15.20 3.91 24.08
CA LYS A 728 -16.23 4.27 25.03
C LYS A 728 -17.45 4.69 24.23
N ILE A 729 -18.57 4.02 24.43
CA ILE A 729 -19.80 4.31 23.69
C ILE A 729 -20.23 5.77 23.82
N SER A 730 -19.99 6.40 24.97
CA SER A 730 -20.23 7.83 25.19
C SER A 730 -19.42 8.78 24.28
N GLU A 731 -18.40 8.27 23.61
CA GLU A 731 -17.50 9.00 22.70
C GLU A 731 -17.82 8.68 21.22
N MET A 732 -18.79 7.80 20.93
CA MET A 732 -19.23 7.53 19.57
C MET A 732 -19.99 8.72 18.99
N THR A 733 -19.65 9.10 17.76
CA THR A 733 -20.40 10.11 17.02
C THR A 733 -21.81 9.60 16.71
N PRO A 734 -22.86 10.43 16.86
CA PRO A 734 -24.20 10.08 16.38
C PRO A 734 -24.18 9.68 14.90
N ARG A 735 -25.17 8.88 14.48
CA ARG A 735 -25.27 8.35 13.11
C ARG A 735 -24.07 7.51 12.67
N THR A 736 -23.51 6.72 13.58
CA THR A 736 -22.46 5.74 13.27
C THR A 736 -22.85 4.33 13.68
N TYR A 737 -22.24 3.33 13.05
CA TYR A 737 -22.40 1.93 13.43
C TYR A 737 -21.08 1.16 13.40
N ILE A 738 -21.07 0.06 14.14
CA ILE A 738 -20.00 -0.94 14.20
C ILE A 738 -20.65 -2.31 14.08
N ALA A 739 -20.23 -3.11 13.11
CA ALA A 739 -20.73 -4.45 12.86
C ALA A 739 -19.60 -5.48 12.85
N ILE A 740 -19.81 -6.61 13.53
CA ILE A 740 -19.03 -7.84 13.33
C ILE A 740 -19.78 -8.69 12.34
N VAL A 741 -19.08 -9.12 11.29
CA VAL A 741 -19.68 -9.84 10.16
C VAL A 741 -18.96 -11.16 9.94
N GLN A 742 -19.66 -12.15 9.39
CA GLN A 742 -19.08 -13.46 9.11
C GLN A 742 -18.00 -13.42 8.02
N GLN A 743 -18.13 -12.50 7.07
CA GLN A 743 -17.23 -12.31 5.93
C GLN A 743 -17.06 -10.82 5.68
N ALA A 744 -15.88 -10.40 5.22
CA ALA A 744 -15.62 -9.00 4.91
C ALA A 744 -16.44 -8.54 3.69
N PRO A 745 -17.28 -7.49 3.80
CA PRO A 745 -17.69 -6.76 2.61
C PRO A 745 -16.46 -6.04 2.04
N ASN A 746 -16.26 -6.12 0.73
CA ASN A 746 -15.19 -5.40 0.02
C ASN A 746 -13.75 -5.71 0.51
N ALA A 747 -13.47 -6.95 0.94
CA ALA A 747 -12.09 -7.44 1.01
C ALA A 747 -11.93 -8.65 0.06
N SER A 748 -11.46 -8.38 -1.16
CA SER A 748 -11.27 -9.38 -2.18
C SER A 748 -10.21 -10.40 -1.74
N LEU A 749 -10.53 -11.69 -1.90
CA LEU A 749 -9.65 -12.80 -1.47
C LEU A 749 -8.77 -13.35 -2.59
N GLY A 750 -8.85 -12.79 -3.80
CA GLY A 750 -8.06 -13.25 -4.95
C GLY A 750 -8.48 -14.61 -5.54
N VAL A 751 -9.28 -15.39 -4.83
CA VAL A 751 -9.68 -16.76 -5.21
C VAL A 751 -11.19 -16.91 -5.04
N ARG A 752 -11.85 -17.57 -6.00
CA ARG A 752 -13.32 -17.66 -6.06
C ARG A 752 -13.95 -18.57 -5.00
N VAL A 753 -13.27 -19.66 -4.64
CA VAL A 753 -13.79 -20.67 -3.71
C VAL A 753 -12.76 -20.86 -2.61
N VAL A 754 -13.08 -20.36 -1.42
CA VAL A 754 -12.22 -20.42 -0.25
C VAL A 754 -13.03 -20.82 0.98
N SER A 755 -12.38 -21.50 1.92
CA SER A 755 -12.92 -21.72 3.27
C SER A 755 -12.23 -20.74 4.21
N GLU A 756 -13.01 -19.88 4.87
CA GLU A 756 -12.51 -18.97 5.91
C GLU A 756 -12.39 -19.71 7.25
N GLU A 757 -11.24 -19.62 7.90
CA GLU A 757 -10.90 -20.34 9.13
C GLU A 757 -10.35 -19.35 10.17
N ALA A 758 -11.07 -19.19 11.28
CA ALA A 758 -10.71 -18.25 12.35
C ALA A 758 -10.49 -16.79 11.86
N SER A 759 -11.29 -16.39 10.86
CA SER A 759 -11.34 -15.02 10.36
C SER A 759 -12.08 -14.09 11.32
N PHE A 760 -11.81 -12.79 11.21
CA PHE A 760 -12.44 -11.75 12.01
C PHE A 760 -12.59 -10.47 11.21
N HIS A 761 -13.82 -10.02 11.06
CA HIS A 761 -14.18 -8.91 10.17
C HIS A 761 -14.99 -7.88 10.93
N VAL A 762 -14.55 -6.64 10.85
CA VAL A 762 -15.25 -5.49 11.44
C VAL A 762 -15.57 -4.49 10.36
N VAL A 763 -16.83 -4.04 10.35
CA VAL A 763 -17.30 -2.95 9.50
C VAL A 763 -17.69 -1.78 10.39
N THR A 764 -17.17 -0.60 10.10
CA THR A 764 -17.65 0.66 10.69
C THR A 764 -18.31 1.49 9.60
N GLY A 765 -19.24 2.35 9.98
CA GLY A 765 -19.79 3.28 8.99
C GLY A 765 -20.59 4.43 9.58
N THR A 766 -20.85 5.40 8.72
CA THR A 766 -21.78 6.52 8.93
C THR A 766 -23.04 6.27 8.11
N TYR A 767 -24.22 6.59 8.63
CA TYR A 767 -25.50 6.34 7.95
C TYR A 767 -26.37 7.58 7.77
#